data_AF-A0A224X8T7-F1
#
_entry.id   AF-A0A224X8T7-F1
#
_cell.length_a   1.000
_cell.length_b   1.000
_cell.length_c   1.000
_cell.angle_alpha   90.00
_cell.angle_beta   90.00
_cell.angle_gamma   90.00
#
_symmetry.space_group_name_H-M   'P 1'
#
loop_
_entity.id
_entity.type
_entity.pdbx_description
1 polymer ?
#
loop_
_entity_poly.entity_id
_entity_poly.type
_entity_poly.pdbx_seq_one_letter_code
_entity_poly.pdbx_strand_id
1 'polypeptide(L)'
;GKKTEPSSKSSGGSWEFSKSDRTSALAVSPEGLVCQAREFKEWHGCRATKGVHSSGKYYYEAKISDEGLCRVGWSTIQASLDLGTDKFAFGFGGTGKKSNNKQFDNYGEAFGKNDVIGCMIDLDSGRISFSKNGADFGTAFTIPQQLHRSSFFPSVCLKNAELTFNFGSKPMKYLPKGYSALTEADPSKIQINEKNTTARTAKKVYNAPQAIIIEPSRELAEQTYQQILKFKKYLEEPKIKEVLVIGGVNIKEQMSVIQCGIDIVVGTPGRLEDLINGGYLTLSQCRFFVLDEADGLLKQGYKNFINKLHGQIPKFTADGKRMQMIVCSATLHDFEVKKMANELMHFPTWVDLKGEDSVPETVHHVVVKVDPQRDNYWEKLLGKIPTDGVHYEDNIGPGKRSAESLSEAVKVMKVDFAVRAIKKHNIDRAIIFCRTKVDCDNLEKYFKNLGRGLGKDNPYSCVCLHGDRKPQERKSNYESFKQGHVKFLICTDVAARGIDVGGLPFMLNITLPDDKANYVHRIGRVGRADKMGLAISFVSSVPEKVWFHGEWCPSRGRSCRNTNLTDRGGCCIWYNEPQYLADIEDHLNITIDQVNPELEIPKNEFDGKVTYGQKRVNTGSTYKDHVSQMAPAVAELSKLESRAQLSFLKRHYRTAAK
;
A
#
# COMPACT_ATOMS: atom_id res chain seq x y z
N GLY A 1 -64.92 -24.89 -5.62
CA GLY A 1 -64.81 -23.82 -4.62
C GLY A 1 -63.51 -23.95 -3.85
N LYS A 2 -62.59 -23.00 -4.02
CA LYS A 2 -61.57 -22.61 -3.04
C LYS A 2 -61.15 -21.19 -3.44
N LYS A 3 -61.47 -20.24 -2.56
CA LYS A 3 -61.28 -18.79 -2.75
C LYS A 3 -59.78 -18.48 -2.83
N THR A 4 -59.40 -17.69 -3.83
CA THR A 4 -58.13 -16.97 -3.91
C THR A 4 -58.15 -15.83 -2.89
N GLU A 5 -57.27 -15.88 -1.90
CA GLU A 5 -56.93 -14.72 -1.06
C GLU A 5 -55.99 -13.79 -1.85
N PRO A 6 -56.24 -12.46 -1.87
CA PRO A 6 -55.30 -11.52 -2.45
C PRO A 6 -54.15 -11.28 -1.47
N SER A 7 -52.94 -11.64 -1.87
CA SER A 7 -51.71 -11.35 -1.13
C SER A 7 -51.41 -9.85 -1.10
N SER A 8 -51.82 -9.16 -0.05
CA SER A 8 -51.34 -7.82 0.30
C SER A 8 -49.93 -7.90 0.90
N LYS A 9 -48.90 -8.01 0.05
CA LYS A 9 -47.52 -7.73 0.47
C LYS A 9 -47.24 -6.24 0.26
N SER A 10 -47.22 -5.51 1.37
CA SER A 10 -46.80 -4.11 1.47
C SER A 10 -45.38 -3.90 0.94
N SER A 11 -45.26 -3.04 -0.07
CA SER A 11 -44.02 -2.58 -0.68
C SER A 11 -43.31 -1.52 0.17
N GLY A 12 -42.90 -1.85 1.39
CA GLY A 12 -42.26 -0.92 2.33
C GLY A 12 -40.73 -1.09 2.43
N GLY A 13 -39.94 -0.54 1.50
CA GLY A 13 -38.46 -0.50 1.62
C GLY A 13 -37.95 0.36 2.79
N SER A 14 -36.68 0.25 3.18
CA SER A 14 -36.05 1.09 4.22
C SER A 14 -35.95 2.57 3.81
N TRP A 15 -35.88 3.48 4.78
CA TRP A 15 -35.54 4.89 4.55
C TRP A 15 -34.04 5.01 4.32
N GLU A 16 -33.65 5.58 3.17
CA GLU A 16 -32.25 5.65 2.75
C GLU A 16 -32.03 6.81 1.77
N PHE A 17 -30.78 7.23 1.58
CA PHE A 17 -30.38 8.16 0.53
C PHE A 17 -30.35 7.48 -0.84
N SER A 18 -30.79 8.20 -1.88
CA SER A 18 -30.88 7.68 -3.24
C SER A 18 -29.50 7.53 -3.87
N LYS A 19 -29.20 6.32 -4.36
CA LYS A 19 -28.00 6.06 -5.17
C LYS A 19 -28.06 6.68 -6.57
N SER A 20 -29.26 7.08 -7.02
CA SER A 20 -29.54 7.61 -8.36
C SER A 20 -29.73 9.14 -8.36
N ASP A 21 -30.49 9.68 -7.42
CA ASP A 21 -30.80 11.12 -7.28
C ASP A 21 -29.73 11.83 -6.45
N ARG A 22 -28.53 11.85 -7.02
CA ARG A 22 -27.32 12.48 -6.47
C ARG A 22 -26.47 13.10 -7.58
N THR A 23 -25.56 13.98 -7.20
CA THR A 23 -24.52 14.49 -8.11
C THR A 23 -23.41 13.44 -8.30
N SER A 24 -22.61 13.59 -9.36
CA SER A 24 -21.68 12.56 -9.82
C SER A 24 -20.61 12.16 -8.80
N ALA A 25 -20.13 13.09 -7.98
CA ALA A 25 -19.03 12.87 -7.03
C ALA A 25 -19.48 12.68 -5.57
N LEU A 26 -20.79 12.65 -5.30
CA LEU A 26 -21.30 12.18 -4.00
C LEU A 26 -21.47 10.65 -4.06
N ALA A 27 -20.98 9.97 -3.04
CA ALA A 27 -21.14 8.54 -2.83
C ALA A 27 -22.10 8.27 -1.68
N VAL A 28 -22.90 7.21 -1.81
CA VAL A 28 -23.88 6.76 -0.81
C VAL A 28 -23.55 5.33 -0.43
N SER A 29 -23.56 5.00 0.86
CA SER A 29 -23.23 3.64 1.33
C SER A 29 -24.24 2.59 0.83
N PRO A 30 -23.90 1.29 0.86
CA PRO A 30 -24.81 0.22 0.46
C PRO A 30 -26.16 0.28 1.16
N GLU A 31 -26.16 0.63 2.46
CA GLU A 31 -27.33 0.76 3.33
C GLU A 31 -28.03 2.13 3.19
N GLY A 32 -27.41 3.05 2.42
CA GLY A 32 -27.90 4.40 2.15
C GLY A 32 -28.02 5.31 3.37
N LEU A 33 -27.27 5.03 4.43
CA LEU A 33 -27.23 5.83 5.65
C LEU A 33 -25.96 6.67 5.79
N VAL A 34 -24.99 6.53 4.89
CA VAL A 34 -23.78 7.38 4.88
C VAL A 34 -23.66 8.06 3.52
N CYS A 35 -23.46 9.37 3.53
CA CYS A 35 -23.18 10.17 2.34
C CYS A 35 -21.78 10.77 2.45
N GLN A 36 -20.99 10.65 1.38
CA GLN A 36 -19.60 11.09 1.33
C GLN A 36 -19.32 11.86 0.04
N ALA A 37 -18.58 12.97 0.13
CA ALA A 37 -17.97 13.61 -1.02
C ALA A 37 -16.50 13.90 -0.71
N ARG A 38 -15.59 13.64 -1.66
CA ARG A 38 -14.14 13.88 -1.53
C ARG A 38 -13.59 14.93 -2.51
N GLU A 39 -14.49 15.67 -3.15
CA GLU A 39 -14.14 16.79 -4.02
C GLU A 39 -13.99 18.08 -3.20
N PHE A 40 -12.94 18.86 -3.49
CA PHE A 40 -12.56 20.04 -2.70
C PHE A 40 -13.08 21.34 -3.29
N LYS A 41 -13.49 21.36 -4.56
CA LYS A 41 -13.91 22.57 -5.26
C LYS A 41 -15.42 22.75 -5.29
N GLU A 42 -16.14 21.71 -5.69
CA GLU A 42 -17.57 21.75 -5.97
C GLU A 42 -18.41 21.17 -4.83
N TRP A 43 -19.68 21.56 -4.81
CA TRP A 43 -20.69 21.01 -3.90
C TRP A 43 -21.41 19.84 -4.56
N HIS A 44 -21.63 18.77 -3.78
CA HIS A 44 -22.25 17.56 -4.27
C HIS A 44 -23.34 17.11 -3.31
N GLY A 45 -24.54 16.87 -3.81
CA GLY A 45 -25.68 16.55 -2.96
C GLY A 45 -26.53 15.39 -3.45
N CYS A 46 -27.42 14.96 -2.56
CA CYS A 46 -28.25 13.77 -2.68
C CYS A 46 -29.58 13.98 -1.96
N ARG A 47 -30.62 13.35 -2.49
CA ARG A 47 -31.95 13.28 -1.90
C ARG A 47 -32.27 11.87 -1.43
N ALA A 48 -33.09 11.76 -0.38
CA ALA A 48 -33.62 10.48 0.07
C ALA A 48 -34.52 9.79 -0.96
N THR A 49 -34.66 8.48 -0.84
CA THR A 49 -35.56 7.65 -1.65
C THR A 49 -37.03 7.85 -1.31
N LYS A 50 -37.31 8.43 -0.14
CA LYS A 50 -38.64 8.70 0.40
C LYS A 50 -38.72 10.08 1.00
N GLY A 51 -39.92 10.65 0.98
CA GLY A 51 -40.23 11.93 1.58
C GLY A 51 -41.58 11.88 2.29
N VAL A 52 -41.87 12.91 3.06
CA VAL A 52 -43.15 13.09 3.77
C VAL A 52 -43.96 14.20 3.12
N HIS A 53 -45.29 14.11 3.23
CA HIS A 53 -46.20 15.12 2.68
C HIS A 53 -47.49 15.22 3.51
N SER A 54 -48.33 16.19 3.14
CA SER A 54 -49.68 16.44 3.68
C SER A 54 -49.75 16.97 5.11
N SER A 55 -49.35 16.19 6.12
CA SER A 55 -49.49 16.56 7.54
C SER A 55 -48.54 15.79 8.46
N GLY A 56 -48.35 16.28 9.68
CA GLY A 56 -47.54 15.67 10.72
C GLY A 56 -46.17 16.32 10.95
N LYS A 57 -45.51 15.87 12.01
CA LYS A 57 -44.22 16.38 12.50
C LYS A 57 -43.16 15.29 12.44
N TYR A 58 -42.15 15.50 11.61
CA TYR A 58 -41.15 14.48 11.29
C TYR A 58 -39.73 14.94 11.59
N TYR A 59 -38.89 13.96 11.92
CA TYR A 59 -37.54 14.17 12.39
C TYR A 59 -36.54 13.14 11.83
N TYR A 60 -35.33 13.60 11.54
CA TYR A 60 -34.16 12.74 11.34
C TYR A 60 -32.87 13.36 11.85
N GLU A 61 -31.86 12.52 12.09
CA GLU A 61 -30.55 12.95 12.58
C GLU A 61 -29.48 12.83 11.50
N ALA A 62 -28.57 13.80 11.46
CA ALA A 62 -27.35 13.77 10.68
C ALA A 62 -26.14 13.95 11.61
N LYS A 63 -25.28 12.94 11.71
CA LYS A 63 -24.03 12.97 12.46
C LYS A 63 -22.86 13.28 11.53
N ILE A 64 -22.10 14.32 11.86
CA ILE A 64 -20.95 14.76 11.07
C ILE A 64 -19.73 13.92 11.46
N SER A 65 -19.10 13.29 10.46
CA SER A 65 -17.96 12.38 10.67
C SER A 65 -16.62 13.03 10.27
N ASP A 66 -16.65 14.04 9.40
CA ASP A 66 -15.47 14.75 8.87
C ASP A 66 -15.57 16.27 9.10
N GLU A 67 -14.44 16.98 8.92
CA GLU A 67 -14.35 18.45 9.06
C GLU A 67 -14.73 19.25 7.81
N GLY A 68 -15.11 18.56 6.71
CA GLY A 68 -15.53 19.23 5.49
C GLY A 68 -16.81 20.05 5.64
N LEU A 69 -17.10 20.86 4.63
CA LEU A 69 -18.30 21.67 4.62
C LEU A 69 -19.52 20.82 4.22
N CYS A 70 -20.61 20.99 4.95
CA CYS A 70 -21.85 20.27 4.70
C CYS A 70 -23.08 21.16 4.91
N ARG A 71 -24.18 20.78 4.26
CA ARG A 71 -25.54 21.30 4.44
C ARG A 71 -26.50 20.13 4.54
N VAL A 72 -27.41 20.17 5.51
CA VAL A 72 -28.47 19.18 5.71
C VAL A 72 -29.83 19.87 5.71
N GLY A 73 -30.90 19.14 5.40
CA GLY A 73 -32.25 19.67 5.47
C GLY A 73 -33.24 18.99 4.55
N TRP A 74 -34.13 19.78 3.96
CA TRP A 74 -35.30 19.27 3.26
C TRP A 74 -35.39 19.89 1.87
N SER A 75 -35.83 19.10 0.89
CA SER A 75 -36.10 19.64 -0.44
C SER A 75 -37.25 18.93 -1.11
N THR A 76 -37.95 19.61 -2.03
CA THR A 76 -38.94 18.95 -2.88
C THR A 76 -38.27 18.20 -4.04
N ILE A 77 -39.04 17.45 -4.82
CA ILE A 77 -38.55 16.75 -6.01
C ILE A 77 -38.03 17.70 -7.11
N GLN A 78 -38.53 18.94 -7.14
CA GLN A 78 -38.15 19.95 -8.15
C GLN A 78 -36.81 20.62 -7.83
N ALA A 79 -36.34 20.53 -6.59
CA ALA A 79 -35.12 21.18 -6.16
C ALA A 79 -33.87 20.64 -6.89
N SER A 80 -32.87 21.49 -7.01
CA SER A 80 -31.51 21.10 -7.34
C SER A 80 -30.89 20.28 -6.20
N LEU A 81 -29.81 19.57 -6.51
CA LEU A 81 -29.05 18.82 -5.50
C LEU A 81 -28.00 19.69 -4.78
N ASP A 82 -27.95 20.99 -5.07
CA ASP A 82 -27.17 21.96 -4.32
C ASP A 82 -28.07 22.63 -3.26
N LEU A 83 -28.27 21.93 -2.15
CA LEU A 83 -29.27 22.23 -1.12
C LEU A 83 -29.22 23.69 -0.63
N GLY A 84 -30.31 24.44 -0.82
CA GLY A 84 -30.44 25.84 -0.40
C GLY A 84 -30.07 26.87 -1.47
N THR A 85 -29.70 26.44 -2.68
CA THR A 85 -29.40 27.35 -3.80
C THR A 85 -30.58 27.61 -4.74
N ASP A 86 -31.74 27.03 -4.45
CA ASP A 86 -33.00 27.29 -5.15
C ASP A 86 -34.16 27.41 -4.15
N LYS A 87 -35.32 27.84 -4.66
CA LYS A 87 -36.52 28.10 -3.84
C LYS A 87 -37.21 26.85 -3.29
N PHE A 88 -36.83 25.66 -3.73
CA PHE A 88 -37.44 24.38 -3.37
C PHE A 88 -36.60 23.55 -2.39
N ALA A 89 -35.45 24.08 -1.97
CA ALA A 89 -34.49 23.43 -1.07
C ALA A 89 -34.20 24.32 0.15
N PHE A 90 -34.27 23.72 1.34
CA PHE A 90 -34.13 24.38 2.63
C PHE A 90 -32.97 23.72 3.39
N GLY A 91 -31.85 24.42 3.50
CA GLY A 91 -30.61 23.89 4.06
C GLY A 91 -30.18 24.58 5.35
N PHE A 92 -29.45 23.86 6.17
CA PHE A 92 -28.67 24.38 7.30
C PHE A 92 -27.23 23.88 7.17
N GLY A 93 -26.27 24.81 7.15
CA GLY A 93 -24.87 24.54 6.85
C GLY A 93 -23.95 24.60 8.06
N GLY A 94 -22.82 23.88 8.00
CA GLY A 94 -21.82 23.80 9.08
C GLY A 94 -21.25 25.14 9.56
N THR A 95 -21.43 26.21 8.79
CA THR A 95 -21.06 27.58 9.17
C THR A 95 -22.11 28.31 10.02
N GLY A 96 -23.17 27.62 10.47
CA GLY A 96 -24.25 28.19 11.29
C GLY A 96 -25.30 28.97 10.49
N LYS A 97 -25.26 28.87 9.16
CA LYS A 97 -26.17 29.60 8.27
C LYS A 97 -27.28 28.72 7.74
N LYS A 98 -28.50 29.26 7.69
CA LYS A 98 -29.60 28.68 6.93
C LYS A 98 -29.53 29.15 5.48
N SER A 99 -29.94 28.31 4.53
CA SER A 99 -29.92 28.65 3.11
C SER A 99 -31.18 28.23 2.35
N ASN A 100 -31.70 29.16 1.55
CA ASN A 100 -32.79 28.96 0.58
C ASN A 100 -32.63 29.99 -0.55
N ASN A 101 -32.86 29.59 -1.80
CA ASN A 101 -32.80 30.48 -2.96
C ASN A 101 -31.50 31.33 -3.07
N LYS A 102 -30.34 30.72 -2.75
CA LYS A 102 -29.01 31.38 -2.73
C LYS A 102 -28.86 32.50 -1.69
N GLN A 103 -29.79 32.62 -0.75
CA GLN A 103 -29.63 33.47 0.43
C GLN A 103 -29.03 32.64 1.57
N PHE A 104 -28.10 33.25 2.33
CA PHE A 104 -27.34 32.57 3.38
C PHE A 104 -27.35 33.44 4.65
N ASP A 105 -28.32 33.19 5.52
CA ASP A 105 -28.56 33.99 6.70
C ASP A 105 -28.07 33.30 7.97
N ASN A 106 -27.59 34.07 8.94
CA ASN A 106 -27.28 33.54 10.26
C ASN A 106 -28.57 33.01 10.92
N TYR A 107 -28.49 31.85 11.56
CA TYR A 107 -29.66 31.22 12.17
C TYR A 107 -29.31 30.45 13.44
N GLY A 108 -28.32 29.57 13.37
CA GLY A 108 -27.86 28.77 14.50
C GLY A 108 -26.36 28.89 14.69
N GLU A 109 -25.80 27.93 15.41
CA GLU A 109 -24.36 27.86 15.61
C GLU A 109 -23.65 27.04 14.53
N ALA A 110 -22.36 27.33 14.32
CA ALA A 110 -21.50 26.48 13.51
C ALA A 110 -21.38 25.08 14.11
N PHE A 111 -21.22 24.07 13.26
CA PHE A 111 -21.10 22.67 13.64
C PHE A 111 -20.11 21.92 12.76
N GLY A 112 -19.52 20.86 13.31
CA GLY A 112 -18.47 20.10 12.66
C GLY A 112 -18.40 18.67 13.17
N LYS A 113 -17.21 18.05 13.05
CA LYS A 113 -16.98 16.66 13.42
C LYS A 113 -17.52 16.33 14.82
N ASN A 114 -18.24 15.22 14.93
CA ASN A 114 -18.93 14.68 16.11
C ASN A 114 -20.25 15.35 16.52
N ASP A 115 -20.62 16.49 15.93
CA ASP A 115 -21.94 17.07 16.16
C ASP A 115 -23.05 16.24 15.51
N VAL A 116 -24.23 16.27 16.13
CA VAL A 116 -25.47 15.69 15.59
C VAL A 116 -26.47 16.81 15.33
N ILE A 117 -26.91 16.90 14.08
CA ILE A 117 -27.91 17.86 13.64
C ILE A 117 -29.26 17.18 13.52
N GLY A 118 -30.23 17.67 14.28
CA GLY A 118 -31.62 17.27 14.18
C GLY A 118 -32.33 18.10 13.11
N CYS A 119 -32.94 17.44 12.12
CA CYS A 119 -33.67 18.08 11.04
C CYS A 119 -35.17 17.87 11.27
N MET A 120 -35.90 18.94 11.55
CA MET A 120 -37.32 18.90 11.90
C MET A 120 -38.15 19.53 10.78
N ILE A 121 -39.28 18.91 10.47
CA ILE A 121 -40.31 19.50 9.61
C ILE A 121 -41.68 19.31 10.25
N ASP A 122 -42.40 20.41 10.41
CA ASP A 122 -43.78 20.45 10.89
C ASP A 122 -44.67 20.85 9.70
N LEU A 123 -45.31 19.87 9.08
CA LEU A 123 -46.19 20.10 7.94
C LEU A 123 -47.55 20.67 8.35
N ASP A 124 -47.93 20.55 9.63
CA ASP A 124 -49.19 21.08 10.15
C ASP A 124 -49.11 22.61 10.29
N SER A 125 -47.97 23.12 10.76
CA SER A 125 -47.72 24.56 10.90
C SER A 125 -46.90 25.17 9.75
N GLY A 126 -46.42 24.34 8.82
CA GLY A 126 -45.62 24.76 7.68
C GLY A 126 -44.24 25.29 8.08
N ARG A 127 -43.55 24.65 9.02
CA ARG A 127 -42.27 25.11 9.57
C ARG A 127 -41.15 24.09 9.39
N ILE A 128 -39.95 24.59 9.12
CA ILE A 128 -38.71 23.81 9.13
C ILE A 128 -37.79 24.41 10.19
N SER A 129 -37.21 23.56 11.03
CA SER A 129 -36.26 23.95 12.08
C SER A 129 -35.11 22.95 12.17
N PHE A 130 -34.03 23.37 12.84
CA PHE A 130 -32.87 22.53 13.07
C PHE A 130 -32.41 22.63 14.52
N SER A 131 -31.80 21.55 15.01
CA SER A 131 -31.18 21.50 16.33
C SER A 131 -29.74 20.99 16.24
N LYS A 132 -28.90 21.37 17.19
CA LYS A 132 -27.53 20.85 17.34
C LYS A 132 -27.41 20.17 18.70
N ASN A 133 -27.06 18.89 18.71
CA ASN A 133 -26.89 18.08 19.92
C ASN A 133 -28.10 18.17 20.89
N GLY A 134 -29.30 18.30 20.33
CA GLY A 134 -30.56 18.44 21.06
C GLY A 134 -30.98 19.88 21.40
N ALA A 135 -30.12 20.89 21.22
CA ALA A 135 -30.49 22.29 21.38
C ALA A 135 -31.22 22.81 20.12
N ASP A 136 -32.51 23.12 20.24
CA ASP A 136 -33.35 23.64 19.15
C ASP A 136 -33.08 25.14 18.90
N PHE A 137 -32.86 25.50 17.65
CA PHE A 137 -32.62 26.89 17.22
C PHE A 137 -33.93 27.62 16.81
N GLY A 138 -35.08 26.98 16.94
CA GLY A 138 -36.37 27.56 16.58
C GLY A 138 -36.63 27.53 15.08
N THR A 139 -37.59 28.32 14.58
CA THR A 139 -38.01 28.22 13.17
C THR A 139 -36.96 28.80 12.22
N ALA A 140 -36.43 27.96 11.32
CA ALA A 140 -35.51 28.38 10.27
C ALA A 140 -36.27 28.95 9.07
N PHE A 141 -37.32 28.25 8.64
CA PHE A 141 -38.11 28.59 7.46
C PHE A 141 -39.59 28.39 7.70
N THR A 142 -40.39 29.26 7.09
CA THR A 142 -41.83 29.05 6.88
C THR A 142 -42.02 28.56 5.45
N ILE A 143 -42.67 27.41 5.27
CA ILE A 143 -42.93 26.82 3.97
C ILE A 143 -43.91 27.74 3.22
N PRO A 144 -43.58 28.17 1.98
CA PRO A 144 -44.52 28.96 1.18
C PRO A 144 -45.81 28.18 0.91
N GLN A 145 -46.96 28.86 0.88
CA GLN A 145 -48.26 28.21 0.65
C GLN A 145 -48.31 27.34 -0.61
N GLN A 146 -47.60 27.75 -1.66
CA GLN A 146 -47.48 27.01 -2.93
C GLN A 146 -46.84 25.62 -2.75
N LEU A 147 -46.02 25.43 -1.72
CA LEU A 147 -45.31 24.19 -1.43
C LEU A 147 -45.98 23.33 -0.34
N HIS A 148 -47.08 23.78 0.27
CA HIS A 148 -47.77 23.00 1.33
C HIS A 148 -48.24 21.62 0.86
N ARG A 149 -48.59 21.48 -0.43
CA ARG A 149 -48.97 20.20 -1.03
C ARG A 149 -47.80 19.39 -1.60
N SER A 150 -46.58 19.93 -1.53
CA SER A 150 -45.39 19.24 -2.03
C SER A 150 -44.90 18.20 -1.02
N SER A 151 -44.20 17.18 -1.52
CA SER A 151 -43.47 16.24 -0.68
C SER A 151 -42.07 16.74 -0.39
N PHE A 152 -41.63 16.55 0.85
CA PHE A 152 -40.31 16.96 1.33
C PHE A 152 -39.45 15.73 1.63
N PHE A 153 -38.29 15.70 0.99
CA PHE A 153 -37.31 14.63 1.10
C PHE A 153 -36.14 15.12 1.96
N PRO A 154 -35.62 14.29 2.89
CA PRO A 154 -34.32 14.52 3.49
C PRO A 154 -33.25 14.70 2.41
N SER A 155 -32.43 15.73 2.58
CA SER A 155 -31.44 16.15 1.59
C SER A 155 -30.13 16.54 2.24
N VAL A 156 -29.04 16.27 1.54
CA VAL A 156 -27.68 16.62 1.96
C VAL A 156 -26.89 17.21 0.80
N CYS A 157 -26.00 18.14 1.10
CA CYS A 157 -25.00 18.66 0.18
C CYS A 157 -23.65 18.76 0.89
N LEU A 158 -22.60 18.20 0.29
CA LEU A 158 -21.29 17.97 0.88
C LEU A 158 -20.17 18.55 0.01
N LYS A 159 -19.10 18.99 0.66
CA LYS A 159 -17.85 19.43 0.04
C LYS A 159 -16.68 18.95 0.92
N ASN A 160 -15.97 17.94 0.43
CA ASN A 160 -14.96 17.17 1.15
C ASN A 160 -15.40 16.69 2.56
N ALA A 161 -16.62 16.15 2.68
CA ALA A 161 -17.24 15.79 3.96
C ALA A 161 -17.90 14.41 3.92
N GLU A 162 -18.14 13.83 5.10
CA GLU A 162 -18.88 12.59 5.31
C GLU A 162 -19.85 12.73 6.48
N LEU A 163 -21.10 12.31 6.26
CA LEU A 163 -22.17 12.34 7.25
C LEU A 163 -22.87 10.98 7.32
N THR A 164 -23.24 10.58 8.53
CA THR A 164 -24.09 9.41 8.81
C THR A 164 -25.48 9.86 9.23
N PHE A 165 -26.52 9.19 8.74
CA PHE A 165 -27.91 9.55 8.95
C PHE A 165 -28.66 8.48 9.73
N ASN A 166 -29.59 8.91 10.57
CA ASN A 166 -30.56 8.05 11.24
C ASN A 166 -31.97 8.55 10.97
N PHE A 167 -32.76 7.75 10.26
CA PHE A 167 -34.18 8.01 9.98
C PHE A 167 -35.13 7.33 10.99
N GLY A 168 -34.56 6.69 12.02
CA GLY A 168 -35.28 6.01 13.11
C GLY A 168 -35.15 4.48 13.09
N SER A 169 -34.35 3.93 12.19
CA SER A 169 -33.98 2.50 12.23
C SER A 169 -33.13 2.14 13.45
N LYS A 170 -32.51 3.13 14.08
CA LYS A 170 -31.82 3.04 15.38
C LYS A 170 -32.46 4.03 16.35
N PRO A 171 -32.39 3.81 17.67
CA PRO A 171 -32.86 4.77 18.66
C PRO A 171 -32.33 6.17 18.37
N MET A 172 -33.23 7.16 18.25
CA MET A 172 -32.88 8.55 18.01
C MET A 172 -32.24 9.14 19.28
N LYS A 173 -31.14 9.88 19.13
CA LYS A 173 -30.40 10.42 20.26
C LYS A 173 -31.06 11.68 20.84
N TYR A 174 -31.67 12.50 19.99
CA TYR A 174 -32.18 13.84 20.34
C TYR A 174 -33.59 14.10 19.78
N LEU A 175 -34.45 13.08 19.68
CA LEU A 175 -35.82 13.22 19.18
C LEU A 175 -36.62 14.24 20.03
N PRO A 176 -37.10 15.35 19.45
CA PRO A 176 -37.88 16.34 20.17
C PRO A 176 -39.29 15.85 20.52
N LYS A 177 -39.85 16.33 21.64
CA LYS A 177 -41.24 16.01 22.04
C LYS A 177 -42.23 16.44 20.95
N GLY A 178 -43.14 15.53 20.58
CA GLY A 178 -44.18 15.78 19.58
C GLY A 178 -43.74 15.59 18.12
N TYR A 179 -42.48 15.22 17.88
CA TYR A 179 -42.00 14.79 16.57
C TYR A 179 -41.90 13.26 16.52
N SER A 180 -42.16 12.71 15.34
CA SER A 180 -41.98 11.29 15.04
C SER A 180 -40.76 11.06 14.16
N ALA A 181 -40.11 9.91 14.31
CA ALA A 181 -39.07 9.51 13.38
C ALA A 181 -39.66 9.26 11.99
N LEU A 182 -38.90 9.47 10.92
CA LEU A 182 -39.40 9.22 9.55
C LEU A 182 -39.83 7.77 9.30
N THR A 183 -39.19 6.82 9.96
CA THR A 183 -39.58 5.40 9.92
C THR A 183 -40.94 5.11 10.57
N GLU A 184 -41.44 5.99 11.42
CA GLU A 184 -42.75 5.89 12.09
C GLU A 184 -43.85 6.62 11.31
N ALA A 185 -43.51 7.27 10.19
CA ALA A 185 -44.48 7.98 9.37
C ALA A 185 -45.54 7.03 8.79
N ASP A 186 -46.79 7.48 8.83
CA ASP A 186 -47.92 6.76 8.23
C ASP A 186 -47.63 6.50 6.74
N PRO A 187 -47.74 5.25 6.24
CA PRO A 187 -47.49 4.93 4.83
C PRO A 187 -48.28 5.80 3.83
N SER A 188 -49.49 6.27 4.18
CA SER A 188 -50.29 7.17 3.34
C SER A 188 -49.68 8.58 3.21
N LYS A 189 -48.77 8.94 4.11
CA LYS A 189 -48.05 10.22 4.15
C LYS A 189 -46.63 10.13 3.58
N ILE A 190 -46.23 8.96 3.09
CA ILE A 190 -44.91 8.74 2.48
C ILE A 190 -45.02 8.83 0.96
N GLN A 191 -44.16 9.65 0.36
CA GLN A 191 -43.99 9.74 -1.09
C GLN A 191 -42.67 9.09 -1.51
N ILE A 192 -42.68 8.26 -2.56
CA ILE A 192 -41.47 7.70 -3.16
C ILE A 192 -40.82 8.73 -4.09
N ASN A 193 -39.49 8.80 -4.05
CA ASN A 193 -38.72 9.64 -4.96
C ASN A 193 -38.74 9.06 -6.38
N GLU A 194 -39.45 9.73 -7.29
CA GLU A 194 -39.61 9.31 -8.68
C GLU A 194 -38.31 9.38 -9.51
N LYS A 195 -37.32 10.18 -9.08
CA LYS A 195 -35.99 10.29 -9.75
C LYS A 195 -35.07 9.11 -9.44
N ASN A 196 -35.48 8.20 -8.55
CA ASN A 196 -34.67 7.06 -8.13
C ASN A 196 -34.45 6.01 -9.24
N THR A 197 -35.22 6.09 -10.34
CA THR A 197 -35.19 5.14 -11.48
C THR A 197 -34.16 5.48 -12.56
N THR A 198 -33.68 6.74 -12.64
CA THR A 198 -32.69 7.16 -13.65
C THR A 198 -31.33 7.37 -13.01
N ALA A 199 -30.47 6.35 -13.01
CA ALA A 199 -29.08 6.50 -12.59
C ALA A 199 -28.36 7.46 -13.55
N ARG A 200 -27.99 8.66 -13.08
CA ARG A 200 -27.11 9.55 -13.84
C ARG A 200 -25.72 8.92 -13.94
N THR A 201 -25.30 8.54 -15.13
CA THR A 201 -23.92 8.09 -15.41
C THR A 201 -22.95 9.21 -15.04
N ALA A 202 -22.04 8.94 -14.10
CA ALA A 202 -21.01 9.90 -13.72
C ALA A 202 -20.16 10.28 -14.94
N LYS A 203 -19.89 11.57 -15.14
CA LYS A 203 -19.04 12.06 -16.23
C LYS A 203 -17.65 11.43 -16.08
N LYS A 204 -17.14 10.79 -17.14
CA LYS A 204 -15.80 10.18 -17.14
C LYS A 204 -14.76 11.29 -16.96
N VAL A 205 -13.93 11.18 -15.92
CA VAL A 205 -12.84 12.13 -15.66
C VAL A 205 -11.57 11.47 -16.18
N TYR A 206 -10.96 12.05 -17.21
CA TYR A 206 -9.88 11.39 -17.95
C TYR A 206 -8.62 11.17 -17.10
N ASN A 207 -8.33 12.08 -16.15
CA ASN A 207 -7.19 11.95 -15.25
C ASN A 207 -7.52 11.27 -13.91
N ALA A 208 -8.56 10.42 -13.90
CA ALA A 208 -9.01 9.68 -12.71
C ALA A 208 -8.98 8.16 -12.94
N PRO A 209 -7.90 7.45 -12.55
CA PRO A 209 -7.80 6.01 -12.76
C PRO A 209 -8.82 5.24 -11.92
N GLN A 210 -9.18 4.05 -12.39
CA GLN A 210 -9.97 3.06 -11.64
C GLN A 210 -9.10 2.30 -10.63
N ALA A 211 -7.82 2.11 -10.93
CA ALA A 211 -6.88 1.41 -10.07
C ALA A 211 -5.58 2.21 -9.88
N ILE A 212 -5.07 2.24 -8.65
CA ILE A 212 -3.74 2.73 -8.33
C ILE A 212 -2.96 1.64 -7.60
N ILE A 213 -1.77 1.34 -8.11
CA ILE A 213 -0.84 0.34 -7.58
C ILE A 213 0.42 1.07 -7.13
N ILE A 214 0.76 0.91 -5.86
CA ILE A 214 1.89 1.58 -5.23
C ILE A 214 2.97 0.58 -4.90
N GLU A 215 4.17 0.93 -5.33
CA GLU A 215 5.35 0.08 -5.31
C GLU A 215 6.49 0.81 -4.60
N PRO A 216 7.23 0.16 -3.68
CA PRO A 216 8.30 0.80 -2.92
C PRO A 216 9.52 1.18 -3.75
N SER A 217 9.74 0.54 -4.89
CA SER A 217 10.90 0.76 -5.74
C SER A 217 10.50 0.98 -7.20
N ARG A 218 11.38 1.67 -7.92
CA ARG A 218 11.19 1.95 -9.35
C ARG A 218 11.20 0.65 -10.16
N GLU A 219 12.09 -0.25 -9.78
CA GLU A 219 12.30 -1.54 -10.44
C GLU A 219 11.08 -2.45 -10.30
N LEU A 220 10.44 -2.47 -9.13
CA LEU A 220 9.21 -3.25 -8.91
C LEU A 220 8.03 -2.64 -9.67
N ALA A 221 7.89 -1.31 -9.64
CA ALA A 221 6.88 -0.62 -10.45
C ALA A 221 7.01 -0.90 -11.95
N GLU A 222 8.24 -0.92 -12.48
CA GLU A 222 8.51 -1.32 -13.85
C GLU A 222 8.07 -2.76 -14.12
N GLN A 223 8.35 -3.71 -13.22
CA GLN A 223 7.95 -5.11 -13.37
C GLN A 223 6.42 -5.28 -13.37
N THR A 224 5.73 -4.69 -12.39
CA THR A 224 4.27 -4.72 -12.31
C THR A 224 3.64 -4.13 -13.57
N TYR A 225 4.15 -2.99 -14.03
CA TYR A 225 3.72 -2.38 -15.29
C TYR A 225 3.94 -3.29 -16.51
N GLN A 226 5.10 -3.95 -16.61
CA GLN A 226 5.36 -4.91 -17.70
C GLN A 226 4.41 -6.12 -17.66
N GLN A 227 4.01 -6.59 -16.48
CA GLN A 227 3.00 -7.65 -16.40
C GLN A 227 1.64 -7.17 -16.89
N ILE A 228 1.21 -5.98 -16.51
CA ILE A 228 -0.04 -5.38 -17.03
C ILE A 228 0.00 -5.28 -18.55
N LEU A 229 1.14 -4.87 -19.14
CA LEU A 229 1.31 -4.85 -20.61
C LEU A 229 1.15 -6.23 -21.26
N LYS A 230 1.61 -7.30 -20.62
CA LYS A 230 1.45 -8.66 -21.13
C LYS A 230 -0.01 -9.12 -21.05
N PHE A 231 -0.69 -8.85 -19.94
CA PHE A 231 -2.09 -9.20 -19.75
C PHE A 231 -3.01 -8.41 -20.69
N LYS A 232 -2.81 -7.10 -20.81
CA LYS A 232 -3.69 -6.23 -21.63
C LYS A 232 -3.69 -6.60 -23.11
N LYS A 233 -2.63 -7.26 -23.61
CA LYS A 233 -2.54 -7.70 -25.01
C LYS A 233 -3.73 -8.59 -25.41
N TYR A 234 -4.32 -9.30 -24.45
CA TYR A 234 -5.44 -10.20 -24.67
C TYR A 234 -6.80 -9.58 -24.33
N LEU A 235 -6.86 -8.27 -24.07
CA LEU A 235 -8.07 -7.52 -23.74
C LEU A 235 -8.37 -6.49 -24.82
N GLU A 236 -9.28 -6.82 -25.73
CA GLU A 236 -9.71 -5.91 -26.80
C GLU A 236 -10.82 -4.97 -26.34
N GLU A 237 -11.80 -5.49 -25.59
CA GLU A 237 -12.93 -4.73 -25.07
C GLU A 237 -13.22 -5.08 -23.59
N PRO A 238 -12.96 -4.16 -22.62
CA PRO A 238 -12.41 -2.81 -22.80
C PRO A 238 -10.89 -2.80 -23.01
N LYS A 239 -10.42 -1.89 -23.88
CA LYS A 239 -9.00 -1.59 -24.02
C LYS A 239 -8.51 -0.80 -22.80
N ILE A 240 -7.73 -1.46 -21.95
CA ILE A 240 -7.15 -0.87 -20.74
C ILE A 240 -6.05 0.12 -21.11
N LYS A 241 -6.09 1.31 -20.50
CA LYS A 241 -5.02 2.30 -20.55
C LYS A 241 -4.28 2.36 -19.21
N GLU A 242 -2.97 2.24 -19.26
CA GLU A 242 -2.10 2.20 -18.10
C GLU A 242 -0.89 3.12 -18.23
N VAL A 243 -0.34 3.57 -17.10
CA VAL A 243 0.80 4.49 -17.06
C VAL A 243 1.71 4.16 -15.89
N LEU A 244 3.02 4.30 -16.14
CA LEU A 244 4.07 4.11 -15.15
C LEU A 244 4.54 5.46 -14.59
N VAL A 245 4.32 5.66 -13.30
CA VAL A 245 4.56 6.91 -12.56
C VAL A 245 5.73 6.74 -11.60
N ILE A 246 6.94 6.95 -12.13
CA ILE A 246 8.21 6.78 -11.41
C ILE A 246 9.14 7.97 -11.60
N GLY A 247 10.03 8.19 -10.62
CA GLY A 247 11.08 9.21 -10.71
C GLY A 247 12.10 8.91 -11.82
N GLY A 248 12.72 9.94 -12.39
CA GLY A 248 13.71 9.80 -13.49
C GLY A 248 13.10 9.68 -14.90
N VAL A 249 11.78 9.77 -15.03
CA VAL A 249 11.08 9.94 -16.32
C VAL A 249 10.59 11.39 -16.43
N ASN A 250 10.52 11.92 -17.65
CA ASN A 250 10.01 13.27 -17.90
C ASN A 250 8.55 13.38 -17.45
N ILE A 251 8.27 14.33 -16.57
CA ILE A 251 6.92 14.53 -16.01
C ILE A 251 5.90 14.93 -17.09
N LYS A 252 6.32 15.66 -18.13
CA LYS A 252 5.45 16.09 -19.23
C LYS A 252 4.94 14.92 -20.06
N GLU A 253 5.76 13.89 -20.24
CA GLU A 253 5.36 12.65 -20.93
C GLU A 253 4.34 11.85 -20.11
N GLN A 254 4.53 11.79 -18.78
CA GLN A 254 3.55 11.15 -17.90
C GLN A 254 2.22 11.92 -17.91
N MET A 255 2.27 13.25 -17.86
CA MET A 255 1.09 14.11 -17.89
C MET A 255 0.30 13.98 -19.21
N SER A 256 0.98 13.94 -20.35
CA SER A 256 0.30 13.81 -21.65
C SER A 256 -0.48 12.49 -21.74
N VAL A 257 0.11 11.39 -21.26
CA VAL A 257 -0.57 10.08 -21.19
C VAL A 257 -1.79 10.13 -20.28
N ILE A 258 -1.67 10.74 -19.09
CA ILE A 258 -2.79 10.88 -18.14
C ILE A 258 -3.93 11.71 -18.75
N GLN A 259 -3.61 12.79 -19.46
CA GLN A 259 -4.60 13.65 -20.12
C GLN A 259 -5.38 12.94 -21.23
N CYS A 260 -4.82 11.90 -21.86
CA CYS A 260 -5.49 11.07 -22.86
C CYS A 260 -6.52 10.09 -22.27
N GLY A 261 -6.72 10.08 -20.95
CA GLY A 261 -7.56 9.12 -20.26
C GLY A 261 -6.75 7.94 -19.74
N ILE A 262 -6.88 7.63 -18.45
CA ILE A 262 -6.16 6.55 -17.79
C ILE A 262 -7.08 5.65 -16.98
N ASP A 263 -6.84 4.34 -16.99
CA ASP A 263 -7.60 3.36 -16.21
C ASP A 263 -6.77 2.80 -15.03
N ILE A 264 -5.47 2.54 -15.23
CA ILE A 264 -4.57 2.00 -14.21
C ILE A 264 -3.32 2.87 -14.08
N VAL A 265 -2.96 3.22 -12.85
CA VAL A 265 -1.68 3.87 -12.53
C VAL A 265 -0.84 2.92 -11.69
N VAL A 266 0.40 2.68 -12.13
CA VAL A 266 1.42 1.99 -11.32
C VAL A 266 2.51 2.99 -11.00
N GLY A 267 2.92 3.12 -9.75
CA GLY A 267 3.95 4.11 -9.43
C GLY A 267 4.58 4.04 -8.05
N THR A 268 5.63 4.84 -7.89
CA THR A 268 6.34 5.02 -6.63
C THR A 268 5.79 6.23 -5.87
N PRO A 269 5.72 6.20 -4.52
CA PRO A 269 5.13 7.25 -3.69
C PRO A 269 5.51 8.69 -4.05
N GLY A 270 6.81 9.00 -4.14
CA GLY A 270 7.26 10.38 -4.37
C GLY A 270 6.73 10.99 -5.67
N ARG A 271 6.81 10.25 -6.79
CA ARG A 271 6.32 10.76 -8.08
C ARG A 271 4.79 10.77 -8.16
N LEU A 272 4.11 9.83 -7.49
CA LEU A 272 2.65 9.87 -7.39
C LEU A 272 2.18 11.10 -6.61
N GLU A 273 2.85 11.42 -5.51
CA GLU A 273 2.55 12.59 -4.70
C GLU A 273 2.68 13.90 -5.49
N ASP A 274 3.75 14.05 -6.29
CA ASP A 274 3.94 15.22 -7.16
C ASP A 274 2.76 15.44 -8.11
N LEU A 275 2.31 14.38 -8.79
CA LEU A 275 1.23 14.47 -9.78
C LEU A 275 -0.14 14.73 -9.13
N ILE A 276 -0.38 14.19 -7.95
CA ILE A 276 -1.64 14.35 -7.23
C ILE A 276 -1.74 15.73 -6.59
N ASN A 277 -0.69 16.17 -5.89
CA ASN A 277 -0.64 17.51 -5.30
C ASN A 277 -0.66 18.59 -6.39
N GLY A 278 -0.05 18.33 -7.56
CA GLY A 278 -0.13 19.21 -8.73
C GLY A 278 -1.49 19.24 -9.42
N GLY A 279 -2.45 18.41 -9.02
CA GLY A 279 -3.79 18.32 -9.63
C GLY A 279 -3.81 17.65 -11.00
N TYR A 280 -2.71 17.04 -11.44
CA TYR A 280 -2.60 16.34 -12.71
C TYR A 280 -3.23 14.95 -12.66
N LEU A 281 -3.21 14.30 -11.50
CA LEU A 281 -3.86 13.02 -11.23
C LEU A 281 -4.88 13.19 -10.10
N THR A 282 -6.13 12.78 -10.31
CA THR A 282 -7.17 12.79 -9.27
C THR A 282 -7.57 11.36 -8.90
N LEU A 283 -7.94 11.13 -7.64
CA LEU A 283 -8.33 9.81 -7.14
C LEU A 283 -9.85 9.64 -7.02
N SER A 284 -10.63 10.59 -7.53
CA SER A 284 -12.10 10.64 -7.42
C SER A 284 -12.83 9.47 -8.09
N GLN A 285 -12.20 8.75 -9.01
CA GLN A 285 -12.75 7.56 -9.65
C GLN A 285 -12.04 6.26 -9.25
N CYS A 286 -11.09 6.31 -8.32
CA CYS A 286 -10.36 5.14 -7.87
C CYS A 286 -11.27 4.15 -7.13
N ARG A 287 -11.10 2.87 -7.45
CA ARG A 287 -11.88 1.72 -6.97
C ARG A 287 -11.00 0.63 -6.39
N PHE A 288 -9.80 0.47 -6.94
CA PHE A 288 -8.82 -0.49 -6.48
C PHE A 288 -7.59 0.26 -5.98
N PHE A 289 -7.31 0.12 -4.69
CA PHE A 289 -6.13 0.67 -4.05
C PHE A 289 -5.19 -0.46 -3.66
N VAL A 290 -4.09 -0.61 -4.39
CA VAL A 290 -3.14 -1.71 -4.19
C VAL A 290 -1.85 -1.17 -3.60
N LEU A 291 -1.42 -1.74 -2.48
CA LEU A 291 -0.10 -1.55 -1.90
C LEU A 291 0.66 -2.87 -2.05
N ASP A 292 1.70 -2.87 -2.86
CA ASP A 292 2.61 -4.01 -2.95
C ASP A 292 3.89 -3.75 -2.13
N GLU A 293 4.50 -4.82 -1.62
CA GLU A 293 5.60 -4.77 -0.63
C GLU A 293 5.34 -3.71 0.47
N ALA A 294 4.20 -3.81 1.14
CA ALA A 294 3.73 -2.79 2.09
C ALA A 294 4.65 -2.58 3.29
N ASP A 295 5.31 -3.63 3.78
CA ASP A 295 6.39 -3.54 4.76
C ASP A 295 7.56 -2.68 4.25
N GLY A 296 7.92 -2.84 2.98
CA GLY A 296 8.90 -2.02 2.29
C GLY A 296 8.50 -0.55 2.20
N LEU A 297 7.24 -0.26 1.92
CA LEU A 297 6.69 1.11 1.89
C LEU A 297 6.71 1.77 3.28
N LEU A 298 6.31 1.04 4.32
CA LEU A 298 6.26 1.54 5.70
C LEU A 298 7.66 1.79 6.25
N LYS A 299 8.62 0.87 6.04
CA LYS A 299 10.03 1.03 6.45
C LYS A 299 10.70 2.24 5.79
N GLN A 300 10.26 2.65 4.60
CA GLN A 300 10.75 3.85 3.90
C GLN A 300 10.07 5.15 4.36
N GLY A 301 9.13 5.09 5.31
CA GLY A 301 8.46 6.26 5.88
C GLY A 301 7.24 6.75 5.08
N TYR A 302 6.69 5.96 4.15
CA TYR A 302 5.56 6.38 3.31
C TYR A 302 4.17 6.24 3.97
N LYS A 303 4.10 5.97 5.27
CA LYS A 303 2.84 5.83 6.03
C LYS A 303 1.92 7.04 5.88
N ASN A 304 2.45 8.25 6.08
CA ASN A 304 1.67 9.49 5.97
C ASN A 304 1.13 9.71 4.55
N PHE A 305 1.95 9.39 3.54
CA PHE A 305 1.54 9.44 2.14
C PHE A 305 0.39 8.46 1.87
N ILE A 306 0.50 7.20 2.31
CA ILE A 306 -0.55 6.18 2.16
C ILE A 306 -1.86 6.64 2.82
N ASN A 307 -1.80 7.16 4.04
CA ASN A 307 -2.97 7.65 4.78
C ASN A 307 -3.65 8.83 4.06
N LYS A 308 -2.86 9.78 3.55
CA LYS A 308 -3.35 10.92 2.76
C LYS A 308 -4.02 10.45 1.48
N LEU A 309 -3.39 9.52 0.76
CA LEU A 309 -3.92 8.93 -0.46
C LEU A 309 -5.24 8.21 -0.22
N HIS A 310 -5.26 7.36 0.82
CA HIS A 310 -6.45 6.70 1.28
C HIS A 310 -7.55 7.72 1.56
N GLY A 311 -7.29 8.80 2.30
CA GLY A 311 -8.28 9.84 2.58
C GLY A 311 -8.89 10.50 1.34
N GLN A 312 -8.12 10.64 0.26
CA GLN A 312 -8.58 11.24 -1.00
C GLN A 312 -9.38 10.27 -1.89
N ILE A 313 -9.27 8.96 -1.67
CA ILE A 313 -10.02 7.95 -2.44
C ILE A 313 -11.43 7.81 -1.87
N PRO A 314 -12.49 7.94 -2.71
CA PRO A 314 -13.87 7.67 -2.28
C PRO A 314 -14.01 6.25 -1.73
N LYS A 315 -14.58 6.12 -0.53
CA LYS A 315 -14.77 4.81 0.14
C LYS A 315 -15.92 4.02 -0.45
N PHE A 316 -16.87 4.73 -1.03
CA PHE A 316 -17.99 4.16 -1.73
C PHE A 316 -18.05 4.71 -3.15
N THR A 317 -18.60 3.90 -4.03
CA THR A 317 -18.79 4.24 -5.43
C THR A 317 -20.18 4.81 -5.66
N ALA A 318 -20.36 5.38 -6.85
CA ALA A 318 -21.64 5.84 -7.36
C ALA A 318 -22.76 4.78 -7.30
N ASP A 319 -22.42 3.51 -7.51
CA ASP A 319 -23.31 2.34 -7.46
C ASP A 319 -23.36 1.69 -6.06
N GLY A 320 -22.83 2.36 -5.03
CA GLY A 320 -22.88 1.91 -3.64
C GLY A 320 -21.95 0.74 -3.31
N LYS A 321 -20.99 0.41 -4.18
CA LYS A 321 -19.93 -0.56 -3.87
C LYS A 321 -18.85 0.10 -3.03
N ARG A 322 -18.05 -0.71 -2.35
CA ARG A 322 -16.91 -0.26 -1.56
C ARG A 322 -15.66 -0.21 -2.41
N MET A 323 -14.77 0.74 -2.13
CA MET A 323 -13.39 0.70 -2.60
C MET A 323 -12.73 -0.57 -2.08
N GLN A 324 -12.04 -1.29 -2.96
CA GLN A 324 -11.27 -2.48 -2.61
C GLN A 324 -9.82 -2.09 -2.39
N MET A 325 -9.32 -2.42 -1.19
CA MET A 325 -7.91 -2.26 -0.86
C MET A 325 -7.24 -3.63 -0.83
N ILE A 326 -6.13 -3.77 -1.54
CA ILE A 326 -5.30 -4.98 -1.58
C ILE A 326 -3.93 -4.60 -1.03
N VAL A 327 -3.46 -5.35 -0.03
CA VAL A 327 -2.16 -5.14 0.60
C VAL A 327 -1.38 -6.45 0.48
N CYS A 328 -0.27 -6.40 -0.27
CA CYS A 328 0.68 -7.49 -0.35
C CYS A 328 1.88 -7.14 0.52
N SER A 329 2.29 -8.06 1.39
CA SER A 329 3.47 -7.91 2.25
C SER A 329 4.07 -9.28 2.51
N ALA A 330 5.39 -9.36 2.56
CA ALA A 330 6.08 -10.57 2.98
C ALA A 330 5.89 -10.82 4.49
N THR A 331 5.78 -9.74 5.28
CA THR A 331 5.64 -9.80 6.75
C THR A 331 4.25 -9.35 7.18
N LEU A 332 3.20 -10.11 6.83
CA LEU A 332 1.83 -9.82 7.25
C LEU A 332 1.68 -9.73 8.78
N HIS A 333 2.59 -10.36 9.52
CA HIS A 333 2.57 -10.34 10.97
C HIS A 333 3.26 -9.13 11.62
N ASP A 334 3.98 -8.32 10.84
CA ASP A 334 4.63 -7.11 11.30
C ASP A 334 3.61 -6.13 11.93
N PHE A 335 3.99 -5.53 13.06
CA PHE A 335 3.10 -4.66 13.83
C PHE A 335 2.62 -3.46 13.00
N GLU A 336 3.50 -2.81 12.24
CA GLU A 336 3.14 -1.63 11.45
C GLU A 336 2.22 -2.00 10.28
N VAL A 337 2.44 -3.16 9.65
CA VAL A 337 1.55 -3.68 8.60
C VAL A 337 0.17 -3.99 9.16
N LYS A 338 0.07 -4.73 10.29
CA LYS A 338 -1.22 -5.01 10.95
C LYS A 338 -1.94 -3.74 11.37
N LYS A 339 -1.21 -2.79 11.95
CA LYS A 339 -1.77 -1.51 12.39
C LYS A 339 -2.35 -0.74 11.21
N MET A 340 -1.61 -0.62 10.11
CA MET A 340 -2.09 0.04 8.89
C MET A 340 -3.31 -0.67 8.29
N ALA A 341 -3.31 -2.01 8.25
CA ALA A 341 -4.44 -2.79 7.77
C ALA A 341 -5.71 -2.54 8.62
N ASN A 342 -5.59 -2.53 9.95
CA ASN A 342 -6.70 -2.27 10.86
C ASN A 342 -7.21 -0.81 10.78
N GLU A 343 -6.32 0.14 10.52
CA GLU A 343 -6.68 1.56 10.40
C GLU A 343 -7.37 1.89 9.07
N LEU A 344 -6.94 1.27 7.96
CA LEU A 344 -7.35 1.65 6.61
C LEU A 344 -8.34 0.67 5.97
N MET A 345 -8.21 -0.63 6.21
CA MET A 345 -8.97 -1.65 5.51
C MET A 345 -10.27 -1.96 6.25
N HIS A 346 -11.35 -2.14 5.49
CA HIS A 346 -12.65 -2.49 6.05
C HIS A 346 -12.88 -4.00 6.02
N PHE A 347 -12.78 -4.67 7.18
CA PHE A 347 -12.97 -6.11 7.35
C PHE A 347 -12.08 -6.95 6.39
N PRO A 348 -10.74 -6.81 6.47
CA PRO A 348 -9.83 -7.47 5.55
C PRO A 348 -9.86 -9.00 5.73
N THR A 349 -9.76 -9.72 4.61
CA THR A 349 -9.49 -11.16 4.62
C THR A 349 -7.99 -11.38 4.60
N TRP A 350 -7.46 -12.08 5.60
CA TRP A 350 -6.04 -12.43 5.67
C TRP A 350 -5.81 -13.71 4.87
N VAL A 351 -4.96 -13.62 3.85
CA VAL A 351 -4.49 -14.78 3.08
C VAL A 351 -3.02 -14.95 3.38
N ASP A 352 -2.73 -15.77 4.39
CA ASP A 352 -1.37 -16.09 4.78
C ASP A 352 -0.98 -17.44 4.19
N LEU A 353 -0.01 -17.42 3.29
CA LEU A 353 0.46 -18.62 2.57
C LEU A 353 1.63 -19.31 3.25
N LYS A 354 2.29 -18.66 4.22
CA LYS A 354 3.53 -19.17 4.84
C LYS A 354 3.41 -19.41 6.34
N GLY A 355 2.54 -18.69 7.04
CA GLY A 355 2.60 -18.62 8.51
C GLY A 355 3.81 -17.80 8.96
N GLU A 356 4.52 -18.27 9.99
CA GLU A 356 5.75 -17.63 10.47
C GLU A 356 6.89 -17.71 9.43
N ASP A 357 7.79 -16.72 9.47
CA ASP A 357 8.95 -16.66 8.57
C ASP A 357 9.81 -17.92 8.73
N SER A 358 9.94 -18.70 7.65
CA SER A 358 10.73 -19.93 7.62
C SER A 358 11.77 -19.90 6.52
N VAL A 359 12.86 -20.63 6.74
CA VAL A 359 13.89 -20.86 5.73
C VAL A 359 13.33 -21.80 4.66
N PRO A 360 13.38 -21.46 3.36
CA PRO A 360 12.93 -22.37 2.33
C PRO A 360 13.76 -23.66 2.36
N GLU A 361 13.13 -24.83 2.21
CA GLU A 361 13.82 -26.14 2.22
C GLU A 361 14.93 -26.25 1.15
N THR A 362 14.85 -25.43 0.10
CA THR A 362 15.83 -25.39 -0.99
C THR A 362 17.05 -24.51 -0.69
N VAL A 363 17.15 -23.98 0.53
CA VAL A 363 18.21 -23.05 0.95
C VAL A 363 19.00 -23.68 2.08
N HIS A 364 20.28 -23.96 1.81
CA HIS A 364 21.25 -24.22 2.87
C HIS A 364 21.91 -22.89 3.22
N HIS A 365 21.91 -22.53 4.50
CA HIS A 365 22.53 -21.29 4.97
C HIS A 365 23.47 -21.58 6.13
N VAL A 366 24.62 -20.92 6.11
CA VAL A 366 25.70 -21.11 7.08
C VAL A 366 26.30 -19.79 7.52
N VAL A 367 26.89 -19.79 8.70
CA VAL A 367 27.64 -18.65 9.26
C VAL A 367 29.11 -18.99 9.33
N VAL A 368 29.96 -18.06 8.89
CA VAL A 368 31.40 -18.11 9.06
C VAL A 368 31.78 -17.02 10.05
N LYS A 369 32.30 -17.42 11.21
CA LYS A 369 32.77 -16.47 12.22
C LYS A 369 34.09 -15.84 11.79
N VAL A 370 34.12 -14.51 11.74
CA VAL A 370 35.29 -13.70 11.43
C VAL A 370 35.84 -13.14 12.72
N ASP A 371 36.96 -13.70 13.18
CA ASP A 371 37.57 -13.35 14.46
C ASP A 371 38.94 -12.67 14.29
N PRO A 372 39.01 -11.33 14.36
CA PRO A 372 40.26 -10.58 14.22
C PRO A 372 41.19 -10.73 15.43
N GLN A 373 40.71 -11.28 16.54
CA GLN A 373 41.53 -11.51 17.75
C GLN A 373 42.35 -12.80 17.63
N ARG A 374 41.85 -13.78 16.88
CA ARG A 374 42.49 -15.09 16.69
C ARG A 374 43.33 -15.15 15.42
N ASP A 375 42.84 -14.59 14.32
CA ASP A 375 43.55 -14.58 13.04
C ASP A 375 44.23 -13.22 12.84
N ASN A 376 45.57 -13.18 12.85
CA ASN A 376 46.35 -11.96 12.62
C ASN A 376 46.67 -11.70 11.14
N TYR A 377 46.18 -12.53 10.21
CA TYR A 377 46.44 -12.38 8.78
C TYR A 377 45.94 -11.05 8.21
N TRP A 378 44.92 -10.45 8.84
CA TRP A 378 44.37 -9.15 8.45
C TRP A 378 45.40 -8.03 8.44
N GLU A 379 46.46 -8.11 9.25
CA GLU A 379 47.54 -7.11 9.24
C GLU A 379 48.24 -7.05 7.87
N LYS A 380 48.30 -8.17 7.15
CA LYS A 380 48.86 -8.24 5.79
C LYS A 380 47.86 -7.78 4.71
N LEU A 381 46.58 -7.68 5.06
CA LEU A 381 45.49 -7.24 4.19
C LEU A 381 45.24 -5.73 4.29
N LEU A 382 45.63 -5.09 5.40
CA LEU A 382 45.55 -3.64 5.58
C LEU A 382 46.18 -2.90 4.40
N GLY A 383 45.49 -1.88 3.91
CA GLY A 383 45.91 -1.07 2.77
C GLY A 383 45.76 -1.74 1.39
N LYS A 384 45.49 -3.05 1.31
CA LYS A 384 45.23 -3.77 0.05
C LYS A 384 43.74 -3.84 -0.29
N ILE A 385 42.90 -3.91 0.73
CA ILE A 385 41.44 -3.97 0.59
C ILE A 385 40.88 -2.60 0.99
N PRO A 386 40.10 -1.92 0.12
CA PRO A 386 39.50 -0.63 0.45
C PRO A 386 38.37 -0.80 1.48
N THR A 387 38.31 0.10 2.45
CA THR A 387 37.27 0.17 3.49
C THR A 387 36.46 1.48 3.38
N ASP A 388 35.41 1.60 4.19
CA ASP A 388 34.47 2.73 4.21
C ASP A 388 35.05 4.02 4.83
N GLY A 389 36.30 3.99 5.31
CA GLY A 389 37.01 5.13 5.86
C GLY A 389 36.50 5.59 7.23
N VAL A 390 35.65 4.81 7.90
CA VAL A 390 35.09 5.17 9.22
C VAL A 390 36.18 5.33 10.29
N HIS A 391 37.32 4.67 10.08
CA HIS A 391 38.47 4.70 10.97
C HIS A 391 39.60 5.64 10.53
N TYR A 392 39.33 6.57 9.60
CA TYR A 392 40.35 7.48 9.08
C TYR A 392 40.98 8.39 10.15
N GLU A 393 40.22 8.75 11.18
CA GLU A 393 40.69 9.58 12.31
C GLU A 393 41.15 8.73 13.52
N ASP A 394 40.95 7.40 13.46
CA ASP A 394 41.32 6.50 14.54
C ASP A 394 42.79 6.08 14.42
N ASN A 395 43.48 5.92 15.55
CA ASN A 395 44.88 5.53 15.59
C ASN A 395 45.06 4.01 15.37
N ILE A 396 44.69 3.49 14.19
CA ILE A 396 44.74 2.06 13.84
C ILE A 396 46.08 1.67 13.19
N GLY A 397 46.32 0.36 13.00
CA GLY A 397 47.52 -0.15 12.30
C GLY A 397 47.94 -1.56 12.74
N PRO A 398 48.93 -2.17 12.06
CA PRO A 398 49.49 -3.48 12.44
C PRO A 398 49.94 -3.51 13.90
N GLY A 399 49.73 -4.63 14.60
CA GLY A 399 50.07 -4.79 16.01
C GLY A 399 49.15 -4.09 17.02
N LYS A 400 48.27 -3.18 16.57
CA LYS A 400 47.28 -2.54 17.45
C LYS A 400 46.04 -3.42 17.61
N ARG A 401 45.46 -3.41 18.82
CA ARG A 401 44.33 -4.25 19.22
C ARG A 401 43.21 -3.46 19.90
N SER A 402 43.11 -2.15 19.61
CA SER A 402 41.95 -1.35 20.04
C SER A 402 40.67 -1.85 19.38
N ALA A 403 39.51 -1.48 19.93
CA ALA A 403 38.22 -1.82 19.32
C ALA A 403 38.12 -1.34 17.87
N GLU A 404 38.64 -0.15 17.57
CA GLU A 404 38.70 0.44 16.23
C GLU A 404 39.63 -0.36 15.31
N SER A 405 40.78 -0.82 15.82
CA SER A 405 41.72 -1.63 15.05
C SER A 405 41.12 -2.99 14.69
N LEU A 406 40.43 -3.63 15.64
CA LEU A 406 39.74 -4.90 15.42
C LEU A 406 38.53 -4.74 14.50
N SER A 407 37.83 -3.60 14.58
CA SER A 407 36.74 -3.26 13.65
C SER A 407 37.25 -3.09 12.21
N GLU A 408 38.34 -2.36 11.99
CA GLU A 408 38.96 -2.27 10.65
C GLU A 408 39.43 -3.64 10.15
N ALA A 409 40.01 -4.46 11.04
CA ALA A 409 40.43 -5.83 10.73
C ALA A 409 39.27 -6.68 10.20
N VAL A 410 38.10 -6.63 10.85
CA VAL A 410 36.91 -7.38 10.43
C VAL A 410 36.48 -6.97 9.02
N LYS A 411 36.45 -5.66 8.72
CA LYS A 411 36.05 -5.16 7.39
C LYS A 411 36.90 -5.76 6.28
N VAL A 412 38.23 -5.78 6.45
CA VAL A 412 39.14 -6.36 5.44
C VAL A 412 39.08 -7.89 5.41
N MET A 413 38.93 -8.54 6.57
CA MET A 413 38.82 -10.00 6.66
C MET A 413 37.57 -10.52 5.96
N LYS A 414 36.41 -9.88 6.15
CA LYS A 414 35.16 -10.30 5.50
C LYS A 414 35.25 -10.32 3.98
N VAL A 415 35.92 -9.32 3.39
CA VAL A 415 36.17 -9.28 1.94
C VAL A 415 37.10 -10.42 1.52
N ASP A 416 38.15 -10.70 2.29
CA ASP A 416 39.05 -11.81 2.01
C ASP A 416 38.35 -13.18 2.14
N PHE A 417 37.52 -13.38 3.17
CA PHE A 417 36.67 -14.56 3.33
C PHE A 417 35.71 -14.74 2.15
N ALA A 418 35.12 -13.67 1.62
CA ALA A 418 34.31 -13.74 0.42
C ALA A 418 35.10 -14.25 -0.79
N VAL A 419 36.33 -13.77 -0.99
CA VAL A 419 37.22 -14.26 -2.06
C VAL A 419 37.60 -15.73 -1.86
N ARG A 420 37.92 -16.13 -0.61
CA ARG A 420 38.23 -17.53 -0.27
C ARG A 420 37.02 -18.44 -0.54
N ALA A 421 35.82 -18.02 -0.16
CA ALA A 421 34.57 -18.76 -0.41
C ALA A 421 34.31 -18.91 -1.91
N ILE A 422 34.47 -17.82 -2.69
CA ILE A 422 34.32 -17.86 -4.15
C ILE A 422 35.26 -18.90 -4.77
N LYS A 423 36.53 -18.91 -4.37
CA LYS A 423 37.51 -19.87 -4.88
C LYS A 423 37.21 -21.31 -4.44
N LYS A 424 36.99 -21.52 -3.15
CA LYS A 424 36.84 -22.86 -2.56
C LYS A 424 35.61 -23.60 -3.08
N HIS A 425 34.49 -22.88 -3.21
CA HIS A 425 33.22 -23.46 -3.67
C HIS A 425 32.96 -23.25 -5.16
N ASN A 426 33.96 -22.75 -5.91
CA ASN A 426 33.85 -22.44 -7.34
C ASN A 426 32.59 -21.62 -7.66
N ILE A 427 32.34 -20.58 -6.88
CA ILE A 427 31.16 -19.73 -7.03
C ILE A 427 31.31 -18.93 -8.31
N ASP A 428 30.50 -19.25 -9.31
CA ASP A 428 30.51 -18.60 -10.62
C ASP A 428 29.32 -17.67 -10.85
N ARG A 429 28.32 -17.71 -9.95
CA ARG A 429 27.16 -16.83 -9.96
C ARG A 429 26.61 -16.61 -8.55
N ALA A 430 26.67 -15.37 -8.05
CA ALA A 430 26.08 -15.04 -6.75
C ALA A 430 25.53 -13.62 -6.67
N ILE A 431 24.60 -13.43 -5.74
CA ILE A 431 24.25 -12.11 -5.21
C ILE A 431 25.04 -11.87 -3.92
N ILE A 432 25.60 -10.67 -3.77
CA ILE A 432 26.44 -10.31 -2.63
C ILE A 432 25.82 -9.10 -1.94
N PHE A 433 25.50 -9.25 -0.67
CA PHE A 433 24.89 -8.19 0.12
C PHE A 433 25.91 -7.46 0.96
N CYS A 434 25.89 -6.13 0.84
CA CYS A 434 26.60 -5.21 1.72
C CYS A 434 25.60 -4.31 2.44
N ARG A 435 25.96 -3.83 3.63
CA ARG A 435 25.11 -2.92 4.40
C ARG A 435 25.00 -1.54 3.75
N THR A 436 26.12 -0.98 3.28
CA THR A 436 26.16 0.39 2.74
C THR A 436 26.48 0.44 1.25
N LYS A 437 26.13 1.57 0.63
CA LYS A 437 26.43 1.88 -0.78
C LYS A 437 27.94 1.99 -1.03
N VAL A 438 28.67 2.55 -0.06
CA VAL A 438 30.13 2.70 -0.11
C VAL A 438 30.81 1.33 -0.09
N ASP A 439 30.33 0.42 0.76
CA ASP A 439 30.85 -0.96 0.80
C ASP A 439 30.60 -1.71 -0.51
N CYS A 440 29.44 -1.49 -1.15
CA CYS A 440 29.17 -2.03 -2.48
C CYS A 440 30.24 -1.57 -3.49
N ASP A 441 30.48 -0.26 -3.55
CA ASP A 441 31.43 0.36 -4.48
C ASP A 441 32.88 -0.07 -4.21
N ASN A 442 33.26 -0.18 -2.94
CA ASN A 442 34.57 -0.65 -2.53
C ASN A 442 34.80 -2.12 -2.94
N LEU A 443 33.81 -2.97 -2.69
CA LEU A 443 33.87 -4.38 -3.07
C LEU A 443 33.94 -4.55 -4.58
N GLU A 444 33.14 -3.81 -5.35
CA GLU A 444 33.17 -3.83 -6.82
C GLU A 444 34.54 -3.43 -7.35
N LYS A 445 35.13 -2.34 -6.85
CA LYS A 445 36.47 -1.90 -7.24
C LYS A 445 37.52 -2.97 -6.91
N TYR A 446 37.46 -3.54 -5.71
CA TYR A 446 38.39 -4.57 -5.28
C TYR A 446 38.30 -5.83 -6.16
N PHE A 447 37.10 -6.33 -6.41
CA PHE A 447 36.87 -7.50 -7.27
C PHE A 447 37.34 -7.27 -8.70
N LYS A 448 37.02 -6.10 -9.29
CA LYS A 448 37.50 -5.74 -10.64
C LYS A 448 39.02 -5.71 -10.72
N ASN A 449 39.70 -5.17 -9.70
CA ASN A 449 41.16 -5.12 -9.63
C ASN A 449 41.79 -6.51 -9.43
N LEU A 450 41.16 -7.37 -8.62
CA LEU A 450 41.65 -8.70 -8.30
C LEU A 450 41.68 -9.62 -9.53
N GLY A 451 40.63 -9.58 -10.35
CA GLY A 451 40.44 -10.56 -11.42
C GLY A 451 41.18 -10.32 -12.74
N ARG A 452 41.87 -9.18 -12.90
CA ARG A 452 42.66 -8.81 -14.10
C ARG A 452 42.02 -9.27 -15.44
N GLY A 453 41.09 -8.49 -15.97
CA GLY A 453 40.39 -8.77 -17.24
C GLY A 453 39.07 -7.99 -17.37
N LEU A 454 38.45 -8.00 -18.54
CA LEU A 454 37.15 -7.36 -18.81
C LEU A 454 36.04 -8.41 -19.00
N GLY A 455 34.82 -8.10 -18.54
CA GLY A 455 33.65 -8.96 -18.79
C GLY A 455 33.76 -10.36 -18.19
N LYS A 456 33.34 -11.39 -18.94
CA LYS A 456 33.22 -12.78 -18.45
C LYS A 456 34.55 -13.45 -18.09
N ASP A 457 35.65 -13.01 -18.69
CA ASP A 457 36.98 -13.58 -18.47
C ASP A 457 37.55 -13.20 -17.10
N ASN A 458 37.01 -12.14 -16.48
CA ASN A 458 37.32 -11.78 -15.12
C ASN A 458 36.56 -12.74 -14.16
N PRO A 459 37.27 -13.57 -13.37
CA PRO A 459 36.64 -14.52 -12.44
C PRO A 459 35.85 -13.84 -11.32
N TYR A 460 36.06 -12.53 -11.11
CA TYR A 460 35.35 -11.67 -10.16
C TYR A 460 34.52 -10.58 -10.85
N SER A 461 34.11 -10.80 -12.11
CA SER A 461 33.26 -9.85 -12.82
C SER A 461 31.98 -9.55 -12.04
N CYS A 462 31.77 -8.27 -11.77
CA CYS A 462 30.73 -7.82 -10.87
C CYS A 462 30.16 -6.46 -11.28
N VAL A 463 28.94 -6.20 -10.80
CA VAL A 463 28.25 -4.92 -10.93
C VAL A 463 27.53 -4.57 -9.63
N CYS A 464 27.39 -3.27 -9.37
CA CYS A 464 26.67 -2.75 -8.21
C CYS A 464 25.23 -2.33 -8.53
N LEU A 465 24.32 -2.59 -7.58
CA LEU A 465 22.94 -2.11 -7.60
C LEU A 465 22.62 -1.50 -6.23
N HIS A 466 22.57 -0.15 -6.17
CA HIS A 466 22.18 0.62 -4.99
C HIS A 466 21.66 2.01 -5.39
N GLY A 467 21.05 2.73 -4.45
CA GLY A 467 20.31 3.97 -4.72
C GLY A 467 21.11 5.18 -5.21
N ASP A 468 22.45 5.15 -5.16
CA ASP A 468 23.29 6.26 -5.68
C ASP A 468 23.72 6.04 -7.15
N ARG A 469 23.51 4.82 -7.69
CA ARG A 469 23.72 4.55 -9.12
C ARG A 469 22.64 5.22 -9.95
N LYS A 470 23.00 5.70 -11.14
CA LYS A 470 22.04 6.34 -12.04
C LYS A 470 20.96 5.33 -12.47
N PRO A 471 19.70 5.73 -12.69
CA PRO A 471 18.64 4.79 -13.08
C PRO A 471 18.98 3.92 -14.30
N GLN A 472 19.56 4.50 -15.34
CA GLN A 472 20.01 3.77 -16.53
C GLN A 472 21.14 2.77 -16.22
N GLU A 473 22.07 3.14 -15.34
CA GLU A 473 23.16 2.28 -14.90
C GLU A 473 22.63 1.09 -14.08
N ARG A 474 21.69 1.32 -13.17
CA ARG A 474 21.05 0.23 -12.39
C ARG A 474 20.38 -0.80 -13.32
N LYS A 475 19.64 -0.33 -14.32
CA LYS A 475 19.00 -1.19 -15.33
C LYS A 475 20.04 -1.99 -16.13
N SER A 476 21.06 -1.32 -16.65
CA SER A 476 22.15 -1.95 -17.41
C SER A 476 22.90 -3.01 -16.57
N ASN A 477 23.25 -2.68 -15.33
CA ASN A 477 23.92 -3.59 -14.40
C ASN A 477 23.05 -4.81 -14.11
N TYR A 478 21.77 -4.60 -13.82
CA TYR A 478 20.82 -5.68 -13.60
C TYR A 478 20.67 -6.60 -14.82
N GLU A 479 20.52 -6.03 -16.02
CA GLU A 479 20.44 -6.80 -17.27
C GLU A 479 21.72 -7.58 -17.55
N SER A 480 22.88 -6.97 -17.33
CA SER A 480 24.20 -7.60 -17.45
C SER A 480 24.33 -8.84 -16.56
N PHE A 481 23.88 -8.76 -15.30
CA PHE A 481 23.86 -9.90 -14.40
C PHE A 481 22.80 -10.95 -14.79
N LYS A 482 21.60 -10.52 -15.19
CA LYS A 482 20.51 -11.42 -15.60
C LYS A 482 20.92 -12.26 -16.83
N GLN A 483 21.58 -11.63 -17.80
CA GLN A 483 22.12 -12.25 -19.02
C GLN A 483 23.43 -13.03 -18.79
N GLY A 484 24.00 -12.99 -17.58
CA GLY A 484 25.22 -13.70 -17.22
C GLY A 484 26.49 -13.12 -17.84
N HIS A 485 26.49 -11.84 -18.22
CA HIS A 485 27.70 -11.10 -18.66
C HIS A 485 28.67 -10.82 -17.51
N VAL A 486 28.16 -10.79 -16.28
CA VAL A 486 28.94 -10.71 -15.03
C VAL A 486 28.50 -11.80 -14.07
N LYS A 487 29.44 -12.24 -13.22
CA LYS A 487 29.23 -13.33 -12.27
C LYS A 487 28.53 -12.88 -10.99
N PHE A 488 28.81 -11.66 -10.53
CA PHE A 488 28.36 -11.18 -9.23
C PHE A 488 27.50 -9.92 -9.31
N LEU A 489 26.39 -9.92 -8.57
CA LEU A 489 25.58 -8.73 -8.33
C LEU A 489 25.77 -8.28 -6.89
N ILE A 490 26.39 -7.12 -6.68
CA ILE A 490 26.62 -6.54 -5.35
C ILE A 490 25.51 -5.52 -5.07
N CYS A 491 24.84 -5.62 -3.93
CA CYS A 491 23.70 -4.75 -3.63
C CYS A 491 23.48 -4.48 -2.13
N THR A 492 22.73 -3.42 -1.84
CA THR A 492 22.13 -3.17 -0.53
C THR A 492 20.72 -3.75 -0.45
N ASP A 493 20.18 -3.94 0.77
CA ASP A 493 18.82 -4.46 0.97
C ASP A 493 17.76 -3.70 0.18
N VAL A 494 17.79 -2.36 0.25
CA VAL A 494 16.82 -1.49 -0.42
C VAL A 494 16.80 -1.72 -1.93
N ALA A 495 17.98 -1.93 -2.52
CA ALA A 495 18.13 -2.09 -3.95
C ALA A 495 17.77 -3.49 -4.43
N ALA A 496 17.95 -4.49 -3.56
CA ALA A 496 17.60 -5.87 -3.84
C ALA A 496 16.14 -6.22 -3.53
N ARG A 497 15.34 -5.30 -3.00
CA ARG A 497 13.88 -5.47 -2.92
C ARG A 497 13.24 -5.31 -4.31
N GLY A 498 12.28 -6.17 -4.63
CA GLY A 498 11.61 -6.15 -5.93
C GLY A 498 12.44 -6.51 -7.17
N ILE A 499 13.68 -7.02 -7.07
CA ILE A 499 14.41 -7.53 -8.25
C ILE A 499 14.06 -9.00 -8.55
N ASP A 500 13.75 -9.31 -9.81
CA ASP A 500 13.43 -10.66 -10.31
C ASP A 500 14.70 -11.49 -10.60
N VAL A 501 15.44 -11.82 -9.54
CA VAL A 501 16.65 -12.68 -9.55
C VAL A 501 16.58 -13.81 -8.52
N GLY A 502 15.44 -14.50 -8.43
CA GLY A 502 15.30 -15.68 -7.56
C GLY A 502 16.03 -16.91 -8.10
N GLY A 503 16.40 -17.84 -7.22
CA GLY A 503 17.04 -19.11 -7.58
C GLY A 503 18.46 -19.02 -8.06
N LEU A 504 19.22 -18.10 -7.46
CA LEU A 504 20.66 -18.12 -7.60
C LEU A 504 21.25 -19.33 -6.85
N PRO A 505 22.35 -19.91 -7.33
CA PRO A 505 23.00 -21.03 -6.65
C PRO A 505 23.71 -20.58 -5.37
N PHE A 506 24.18 -19.34 -5.31
CA PHE A 506 24.95 -18.82 -4.20
C PHE A 506 24.54 -17.40 -3.79
N MET A 507 24.66 -17.11 -2.50
CA MET A 507 24.56 -15.76 -1.93
C MET A 507 25.63 -15.58 -0.86
N LEU A 508 26.25 -14.40 -0.85
CA LEU A 508 27.24 -14.02 0.15
C LEU A 508 26.73 -12.78 0.93
N ASN A 509 26.65 -12.88 2.25
CA ASN A 509 26.36 -11.77 3.14
C ASN A 509 27.68 -11.26 3.72
N ILE A 510 28.16 -10.11 3.24
CA ILE A 510 29.38 -9.46 3.78
C ILE A 510 29.10 -8.87 5.16
N THR A 511 27.92 -8.30 5.34
CA THR A 511 27.44 -7.77 6.63
C THR A 511 26.05 -8.31 6.86
N LEU A 512 25.73 -8.76 8.07
CA LEU A 512 24.35 -9.10 8.43
C LEU A 512 23.42 -7.88 8.22
N PRO A 513 22.12 -8.10 7.96
CA PRO A 513 21.16 -7.01 7.88
C PRO A 513 20.82 -6.46 9.27
N ASP A 514 20.50 -5.16 9.32
CA ASP A 514 20.05 -4.45 10.53
C ASP A 514 18.71 -4.99 11.07
N ASP A 515 17.97 -5.76 10.26
CA ASP A 515 16.63 -6.27 10.56
C ASP A 515 16.53 -7.73 10.14
N LYS A 516 16.06 -8.58 11.06
CA LYS A 516 15.95 -10.03 10.87
C LYS A 516 15.06 -10.45 9.70
N ALA A 517 14.00 -9.69 9.39
CA ALA A 517 13.16 -9.96 8.22
C ALA A 517 13.93 -9.80 6.90
N ASN A 518 14.87 -8.85 6.82
CA ASN A 518 15.73 -8.73 5.65
C ASN A 518 16.62 -9.96 5.45
N TYR A 519 17.05 -10.64 6.52
CA TYR A 519 17.85 -11.86 6.38
C TYR A 519 17.08 -12.93 5.59
N VAL A 520 15.80 -13.14 5.93
CA VAL A 520 14.89 -14.06 5.22
C VAL A 520 14.75 -13.66 3.74
N HIS A 521 14.60 -12.36 3.47
CA HIS A 521 14.54 -11.84 2.10
C HIS A 521 15.84 -12.07 1.30
N ARG A 522 17.00 -11.93 1.95
CA ARG A 522 18.30 -12.17 1.31
C ARG A 522 18.49 -13.63 0.96
N ILE A 523 18.28 -14.54 1.92
CA ILE A 523 18.43 -15.99 1.68
C ILE A 523 17.36 -16.50 0.70
N GLY A 524 16.18 -15.89 0.66
CA GLY A 524 15.14 -16.20 -0.33
C GLY A 524 15.52 -15.89 -1.78
N ARG A 525 16.67 -15.23 -2.04
CA ARG A 525 17.21 -15.04 -3.39
C ARG A 525 17.94 -16.28 -3.93
N VAL A 526 18.31 -17.21 -3.05
CA VAL A 526 18.95 -18.47 -3.44
C VAL A 526 17.97 -19.63 -3.39
N GLY A 527 18.27 -20.66 -4.17
CA GLY A 527 17.45 -21.87 -4.23
C GLY A 527 16.16 -21.73 -5.04
N ARG A 528 15.74 -22.83 -5.66
CA ARG A 528 14.46 -23.00 -6.38
C ARG A 528 13.99 -24.44 -6.15
N ALA A 529 12.72 -24.72 -6.43
CA ALA A 529 12.12 -26.06 -6.25
C ALA A 529 12.98 -27.22 -6.82
N ASP A 530 13.78 -26.98 -7.86
CA ASP A 530 14.65 -27.97 -8.50
C ASP A 530 16.15 -27.88 -8.17
N LYS A 531 16.58 -26.88 -7.39
CA LYS A 531 18.00 -26.59 -7.10
C LYS A 531 18.24 -26.08 -5.69
N MET A 532 19.18 -26.72 -4.98
CA MET A 532 19.70 -26.23 -3.71
C MET A 532 20.54 -24.97 -3.93
N GLY A 533 20.29 -23.95 -3.12
CA GLY A 533 21.10 -22.75 -3.02
C GLY A 533 21.90 -22.72 -1.72
N LEU A 534 23.07 -22.10 -1.75
CA LEU A 534 23.94 -21.90 -0.58
C LEU A 534 24.04 -20.41 -0.23
N ALA A 535 23.68 -20.06 0.99
CA ALA A 535 23.86 -18.74 1.57
C ALA A 535 24.98 -18.75 2.62
N ILE A 536 26.03 -17.96 2.42
CA ILE A 536 27.14 -17.84 3.37
C ILE A 536 27.10 -16.46 4.01
N SER A 537 27.01 -16.39 5.33
CA SER A 537 27.07 -15.13 6.08
C SER A 537 28.37 -15.00 6.86
N PHE A 538 29.11 -13.91 6.63
CA PHE A 538 30.33 -13.61 7.37
C PHE A 538 29.98 -12.76 8.59
N VAL A 539 30.16 -13.31 9.79
CA VAL A 539 29.70 -12.71 11.06
C VAL A 539 30.91 -12.40 11.93
N SER A 540 31.05 -11.14 12.30
CA SER A 540 32.11 -10.67 13.19
C SER A 540 32.00 -11.27 14.59
N SER A 541 33.13 -11.61 15.22
CA SER A 541 33.19 -11.94 16.65
C SER A 541 33.20 -10.71 17.56
N VAL A 542 33.46 -9.51 17.02
CA VAL A 542 33.59 -8.25 17.75
C VAL A 542 32.69 -7.15 17.16
N PRO A 543 32.29 -6.14 17.93
CA PRO A 543 31.54 -5.01 17.38
C PRO A 543 32.32 -4.26 16.28
N GLU A 544 31.64 -3.90 15.21
CA GLU A 544 32.20 -3.10 14.11
C GLU A 544 31.72 -1.66 14.20
N LYS A 545 32.63 -0.68 14.14
CA LYS A 545 32.24 0.73 13.96
C LYS A 545 31.76 0.91 12.52
N VAL A 546 30.54 1.42 12.33
CA VAL A 546 29.94 1.59 11.00
C VAL A 546 29.27 2.96 10.87
N TRP A 547 29.15 3.45 9.65
CA TRP A 547 28.36 4.64 9.34
C TRP A 547 26.86 4.44 9.64
N PHE A 548 26.23 5.41 10.30
CA PHE A 548 24.80 5.46 10.60
C PHE A 548 24.30 6.90 10.47
N HIS A 549 23.58 7.18 9.38
CA HIS A 549 23.12 8.52 9.02
C HIS A 549 21.60 8.59 9.13
N GLY A 550 21.09 9.44 10.00
CA GLY A 550 19.67 9.82 10.01
C GLY A 550 19.46 11.30 9.72
N GLU A 551 18.31 11.82 10.14
CA GLU A 551 17.89 13.20 9.83
C GLU A 551 18.82 14.27 10.42
N TRP A 552 19.55 13.94 11.49
CA TRP A 552 20.54 14.83 12.10
C TRP A 552 21.80 15.04 11.24
N CYS A 553 22.06 14.18 10.25
CA CYS A 553 23.22 14.30 9.36
C CYS A 553 22.92 15.26 8.20
N PRO A 554 23.56 16.46 8.13
CA PRO A 554 23.24 17.45 7.10
C PRO A 554 23.52 16.97 5.67
N SER A 555 24.59 16.18 5.49
CA SER A 555 24.97 15.62 4.19
C SER A 555 24.25 14.33 3.84
N ARG A 556 23.46 13.77 4.77
CA ARG A 556 22.80 12.45 4.66
C ARG A 556 23.74 11.37 4.11
N GLY A 557 25.00 11.40 4.53
CA GLY A 557 26.03 10.44 4.17
C GLY A 557 26.75 10.64 2.84
N ARG A 558 26.39 11.62 1.99
CA ARG A 558 27.05 11.78 0.66
C ARG A 558 28.52 12.17 0.74
N SER A 559 28.91 12.87 1.79
CA SER A 559 30.28 13.35 2.03
C SER A 559 30.55 13.55 3.52
N CYS A 560 29.91 12.72 4.36
CA CYS A 560 30.07 12.80 5.80
C CYS A 560 31.48 12.35 6.20
N ARG A 561 32.12 13.10 7.09
CA ARG A 561 33.42 12.74 7.70
C ARG A 561 33.36 12.71 9.23
N ASN A 562 32.17 12.87 9.81
CA ASN A 562 32.03 12.89 11.27
C ASN A 562 32.04 11.45 11.80
N THR A 563 33.24 10.94 12.08
CA THR A 563 33.48 9.57 12.52
C THR A 563 33.10 9.29 13.98
N ASN A 564 32.62 10.32 14.70
CA ASN A 564 32.17 10.16 16.08
C ASN A 564 30.93 9.27 16.17
N LEU A 565 30.70 8.71 17.35
CA LEU A 565 29.48 7.95 17.63
C LEU A 565 28.25 8.86 17.73
N THR A 566 27.06 8.35 17.40
CA THR A 566 25.81 9.14 17.42
C THR A 566 25.43 9.67 18.80
N ASP A 567 25.76 8.95 19.86
CA ASP A 567 25.60 9.39 21.26
C ASP A 567 26.53 10.58 21.61
N ARG A 568 27.52 10.86 20.77
CA ARG A 568 28.45 12.00 20.86
C ARG A 568 28.27 12.98 19.69
N GLY A 569 27.07 13.04 19.11
CA GLY A 569 26.75 13.96 18.01
C GLY A 569 27.40 13.60 16.68
N GLY A 570 27.86 12.37 16.54
CA GLY A 570 28.51 11.84 15.35
C GLY A 570 27.60 11.12 14.36
N CYS A 571 28.20 10.38 13.42
CA CYS A 571 27.50 9.63 12.38
C CYS A 571 27.92 8.14 12.34
N CYS A 572 28.39 7.60 13.46
CA CYS A 572 28.78 6.20 13.58
C CYS A 572 28.08 5.49 14.75
N ILE A 573 27.96 4.17 14.65
CA ILE A 573 27.52 3.30 15.75
C ILE A 573 28.44 2.08 15.83
N TRP A 574 28.41 1.41 16.98
CA TRP A 574 28.95 0.04 17.11
C TRP A 574 27.88 -0.96 16.69
N TYR A 575 28.21 -1.73 15.65
CA TYR A 575 27.37 -2.72 15.01
C TYR A 575 27.70 -4.10 15.59
N ASN A 576 26.73 -4.70 16.28
CA ASN A 576 26.92 -5.94 17.02
C ASN A 576 26.32 -7.13 16.26
N GLU A 577 27.05 -7.66 15.27
CA GLU A 577 26.61 -8.82 14.50
C GLU A 577 26.33 -10.09 15.32
N PRO A 578 27.05 -10.39 16.42
CA PRO A 578 26.64 -11.46 17.33
C PRO A 578 25.20 -11.32 17.83
N GLN A 579 24.77 -10.10 18.19
CA GLN A 579 23.39 -9.85 18.61
C GLN A 579 22.42 -10.00 17.43
N TYR A 580 22.74 -9.43 16.26
CA TYR A 580 21.86 -9.58 15.09
C TYR A 580 21.72 -11.03 14.65
N LEU A 581 22.77 -11.85 14.77
CA LEU A 581 22.70 -13.28 14.51
C LEU A 581 21.74 -13.96 15.50
N ALA A 582 21.86 -13.67 16.80
CA ALA A 582 20.94 -14.20 17.81
C ALA A 582 19.48 -13.81 17.51
N ASP A 583 19.23 -12.54 17.16
CA ASP A 583 17.89 -12.06 16.80
C ASP A 583 17.33 -12.78 15.55
N ILE A 584 18.19 -13.15 14.59
CA ILE A 584 17.83 -13.93 13.40
C ILE A 584 17.52 -15.39 13.76
N GLU A 585 18.36 -16.02 14.59
CA GLU A 585 18.18 -17.40 15.06
C GLU A 585 16.89 -17.54 15.88
N ASP A 586 16.64 -16.60 16.78
CA ASP A 586 15.40 -16.52 17.56
C ASP A 586 14.16 -16.32 16.67
N HIS A 587 14.29 -15.51 15.61
CA HIS A 587 13.19 -15.26 14.66
C HIS A 587 12.85 -16.47 13.81
N LEU A 588 13.87 -17.23 13.42
CA LEU A 588 13.71 -18.44 12.63
C LEU A 588 13.47 -19.69 13.49
N ASN A 589 13.61 -19.56 14.81
CA ASN A 589 13.56 -20.66 15.79
C ASN A 589 14.51 -21.81 15.42
N ILE A 590 15.72 -21.47 14.96
CA ILE A 590 16.79 -22.41 14.59
C ILE A 590 18.16 -21.84 14.98
N THR A 591 19.14 -22.70 15.21
CA THR A 591 20.56 -22.31 15.24
C THR A 591 21.16 -22.51 13.86
N ILE A 592 21.84 -21.49 13.33
CA ILE A 592 22.45 -21.56 12.00
C ILE A 592 23.81 -22.23 12.11
N ASP A 593 24.07 -23.21 11.23
CA ASP A 593 25.31 -23.96 11.22
C ASP A 593 26.54 -23.04 11.08
N GLN A 594 27.48 -23.19 12.01
CA GLN A 594 28.74 -22.45 12.02
C GLN A 594 29.83 -23.25 11.30
N VAL A 595 30.43 -22.63 10.30
CA VAL A 595 31.50 -23.20 9.49
C VAL A 595 32.85 -22.66 9.97
N ASN A 596 33.86 -23.53 9.93
CA ASN A 596 35.22 -23.17 10.31
C ASN A 596 35.82 -22.10 9.37
N PRO A 597 36.89 -21.39 9.81
CA PRO A 597 37.58 -20.40 8.97
C PRO A 597 38.14 -20.98 7.66
N GLU A 598 38.34 -22.29 7.59
CA GLU A 598 38.75 -23.00 6.38
C GLU A 598 37.62 -23.07 5.34
N LEU A 599 36.37 -22.72 5.69
CA LEU A 599 35.17 -22.79 4.84
C LEU A 599 34.79 -24.22 4.45
N GLU A 600 34.94 -25.17 5.36
CA GLU A 600 34.50 -26.57 5.16
C GLU A 600 33.01 -26.69 5.49
N ILE A 601 32.18 -26.44 4.48
CA ILE A 601 30.73 -26.52 4.63
C ILE A 601 30.32 -27.99 4.79
N PRO A 602 29.72 -28.39 5.92
CA PRO A 602 29.28 -29.76 6.14
C PRO A 602 28.28 -30.17 5.07
N LYS A 603 28.35 -31.43 4.64
CA LYS A 603 27.30 -32.02 3.80
C LYS A 603 26.11 -32.29 4.71
N ASN A 604 25.01 -31.58 4.50
CA ASN A 604 23.77 -31.79 5.25
C ASN A 604 23.19 -33.19 4.90
N GLU A 605 22.51 -33.88 5.82
CA GLU A 605 21.92 -35.20 5.54
C GLU A 605 20.86 -35.14 4.43
N PHE A 606 20.21 -33.99 4.25
CA PHE A 606 19.35 -33.68 3.10
C PHE A 606 20.09 -33.58 1.75
N ASP A 607 21.42 -33.44 1.78
CA ASP A 607 22.34 -33.12 0.69
C ASP A 607 23.29 -34.28 0.38
N GLY A 608 22.86 -35.53 0.56
CA GLY A 608 23.69 -36.73 0.42
C GLY A 608 24.42 -36.95 -0.92
N LYS A 609 24.42 -36.00 -1.87
CA LYS A 609 25.27 -35.93 -3.09
C LYS A 609 25.10 -34.66 -3.97
N VAL A 610 24.43 -33.57 -3.56
CA VAL A 610 24.09 -32.47 -4.50
C VAL A 610 25.23 -31.43 -4.58
N THR A 611 25.62 -31.07 -5.80
CA THR A 611 26.47 -29.89 -6.03
C THR A 611 25.57 -28.67 -6.15
N TYR A 612 25.77 -27.63 -5.32
CA TYR A 612 24.97 -26.39 -5.39
C TYR A 612 24.85 -25.87 -6.83
N GLY A 613 23.64 -25.47 -7.22
CA GLY A 613 23.36 -25.04 -8.59
C GLY A 613 23.13 -26.15 -9.64
N GLN A 614 23.41 -27.41 -9.32
CA GLN A 614 23.01 -28.57 -10.15
C GLN A 614 21.59 -29.04 -9.82
N LYS A 615 20.88 -29.59 -10.82
CA LYS A 615 19.56 -30.18 -10.61
C LYS A 615 19.68 -31.51 -9.87
N ARG A 616 18.76 -31.82 -8.95
CA ARG A 616 18.69 -33.14 -8.30
C ARG A 616 18.56 -34.24 -9.37
N VAL A 617 19.56 -35.13 -9.45
CA VAL A 617 19.62 -36.20 -10.46
C VAL A 617 18.66 -37.36 -10.13
N ASN A 618 18.20 -37.48 -8.87
CA ASN A 618 17.36 -38.59 -8.40
C ASN A 618 15.86 -38.30 -8.28
N THR A 619 15.37 -37.19 -8.82
CA THR A 619 13.93 -36.96 -9.01
C THR A 619 13.72 -36.48 -10.44
N GLY A 620 13.77 -37.43 -11.36
CA GLY A 620 13.42 -37.20 -12.75
C GLY A 620 11.95 -36.81 -12.87
N SER A 621 11.70 -35.51 -12.91
CA SER A 621 10.57 -34.97 -13.65
C SER A 621 11.16 -33.96 -14.64
N THR A 622 11.25 -34.34 -15.91
CA THR A 622 11.56 -33.38 -16.97
C THR A 622 10.50 -32.27 -16.97
N TYR A 623 10.76 -31.12 -17.60
CA TYR A 623 9.80 -30.01 -17.67
C TYR A 623 8.41 -30.45 -18.19
N LYS A 624 8.36 -31.49 -19.03
CA LYS A 624 7.12 -32.15 -19.47
C LYS A 624 6.37 -32.87 -18.34
N ASP A 625 7.08 -33.53 -17.45
CA ASP A 625 6.50 -34.26 -16.32
C ASP A 625 5.94 -33.28 -15.28
N HIS A 626 6.64 -32.18 -15.01
CA HIS A 626 6.17 -31.15 -14.08
C HIS A 626 4.90 -30.44 -14.60
N VAL A 627 4.83 -30.16 -15.91
CA VAL A 627 3.59 -29.67 -16.55
C VAL A 627 2.47 -30.69 -16.42
N SER A 628 2.76 -31.98 -16.61
CA SER A 628 1.77 -33.05 -16.47
C SER A 628 1.29 -33.23 -15.02
N GLN A 629 2.17 -33.04 -14.04
CA GLN A 629 1.85 -33.08 -12.61
C GLN A 629 1.05 -31.85 -12.16
N MET A 630 1.37 -30.66 -12.68
CA MET A 630 0.64 -29.43 -12.34
C MET A 630 -0.63 -29.26 -13.16
N ALA A 631 -0.78 -29.92 -14.30
CA ALA A 631 -1.95 -29.76 -15.18
C ALA A 631 -3.29 -30.00 -14.45
N PRO A 632 -3.46 -31.04 -13.59
CA PRO A 632 -4.68 -31.19 -12.80
C PRO A 632 -4.93 -30.00 -11.86
N ALA A 633 -3.89 -29.56 -11.14
CA ALA A 633 -3.99 -28.44 -10.20
C ALA A 633 -4.29 -27.11 -10.92
N VAL A 634 -3.65 -26.84 -12.06
CA VAL A 634 -3.90 -25.67 -12.90
C VAL A 634 -5.30 -25.72 -13.52
N ALA A 635 -5.77 -26.90 -13.95
CA ALA A 635 -7.12 -27.08 -14.44
C ALA A 635 -8.16 -26.85 -13.33
N GLU A 636 -7.88 -27.30 -12.11
CA GLU A 636 -8.72 -27.03 -10.95
C GLU A 636 -8.72 -25.54 -10.58
N LEU A 637 -7.56 -24.89 -10.55
CA LEU A 637 -7.41 -23.45 -10.35
C LEU A 637 -8.19 -22.65 -11.41
N SER A 638 -8.08 -23.02 -12.68
CA SER A 638 -8.83 -22.40 -13.77
C SER A 638 -10.34 -22.61 -13.61
N LYS A 639 -10.79 -23.78 -13.18
CA LYS A 639 -12.20 -24.03 -12.84
C LYS A 639 -12.66 -23.20 -11.66
N LEU A 640 -11.84 -23.08 -10.60
CA LEU A 640 -12.14 -22.28 -9.42
C LEU A 640 -12.19 -20.79 -9.76
N GLU A 641 -11.24 -20.29 -10.54
CA GLU A 641 -11.20 -18.93 -11.08
C GLU A 641 -12.45 -18.68 -11.93
N SER A 642 -12.74 -19.55 -12.90
CA SER A 642 -13.94 -19.45 -13.75
C SER A 642 -15.21 -19.45 -12.90
N ARG A 643 -15.30 -20.31 -11.88
CA ARG A 643 -16.44 -20.36 -10.96
C ARG A 643 -16.52 -19.08 -10.12
N ALA A 644 -15.40 -18.52 -9.67
CA ALA A 644 -15.36 -17.27 -8.93
C ALA A 644 -15.79 -16.09 -9.79
N GLN A 645 -15.25 -15.97 -11.02
CA GLN A 645 -15.63 -14.96 -11.99
C GLN A 645 -17.11 -15.09 -12.40
N LEU A 646 -17.59 -16.30 -12.70
CA LEU A 646 -19.00 -16.55 -13.02
C LEU A 646 -19.92 -16.28 -11.83
N SER A 647 -19.49 -16.63 -10.61
CA SER A 647 -20.24 -16.30 -9.39
C SER A 647 -20.30 -14.79 -9.19
N PHE A 648 -19.20 -14.08 -9.40
CA PHE A 648 -19.14 -12.63 -9.38
C PHE A 648 -20.08 -12.03 -10.42
N LEU A 649 -19.97 -12.42 -11.69
CA LEU A 649 -20.84 -11.96 -12.78
C LEU A 649 -22.32 -12.29 -12.52
N LYS A 650 -22.65 -13.50 -12.08
CA LYS A 650 -24.02 -13.89 -11.73
C LYS A 650 -24.57 -13.06 -10.58
N ARG A 651 -23.76 -12.80 -9.54
CA ARG A 651 -24.13 -11.90 -8.45
C ARG A 651 -24.26 -10.46 -8.92
N HIS A 652 -23.48 -10.05 -9.92
CA HIS A 652 -23.46 -8.67 -10.37
C HIS A 652 -24.58 -8.33 -11.37
N TYR A 653 -24.90 -9.25 -12.29
CA TYR A 653 -25.94 -9.07 -13.31
C TYR A 653 -27.33 -9.51 -12.85
N ARG A 654 -27.48 -10.34 -11.79
CA ARG A 654 -28.80 -10.59 -11.19
C ARG A 654 -29.39 -9.34 -10.53
N THR A 655 -28.56 -8.39 -10.12
CA THR A 655 -29.00 -7.12 -9.51
C THR A 655 -29.32 -6.04 -10.56
N ALA A 656 -28.95 -6.24 -11.83
CA ALA A 656 -29.28 -5.33 -12.93
C ALA A 656 -30.57 -5.74 -13.68
N ALA A 657 -31.06 -6.97 -13.45
CA ALA A 657 -32.25 -7.55 -14.07
C ALA A 657 -33.46 -7.64 -13.10
N LYS A 658 -33.35 -7.06 -11.91
CA LYS A 658 -34.45 -6.77 -10.98
C LYS A 658 -34.43 -5.27 -10.71
#